data_AF-A0A015XGK2-F1
#
_entry.id   AF-A0A015XGK2-F1
#
_cell.length_a   1.000
_cell.length_b   1.000
_cell.length_c   1.000
_cell.angle_alpha   90.00
_cell.angle_beta   90.00
_cell.angle_gamma   90.00
#
_symmetry.space_group_name_H-M   'P 1'
#
loop_
_entity.id
_entity.type
_entity.pdbx_description
1 polymer ?
#
loop_
_entity_poly.entity_id
_entity_poly.type
_entity_poly.pdbx_seq_one_letter_code
_entity_poly.pdbx_strand_id
1 'polypeptide(L)'
;MNIDKPWIDYISNRTFGMELEFADGDKQRIPLPSGYKWTDNKLTMMNNSDGSAVTHHGQFGGEINTRPYHYCAEDLQELKDFIHTMKDAGSYLMWNEGFDAHLYIKDMDLDVIKRMFVLSYYTAYPIKRIFDIAEWWETKYLVPSPPWDVVKRVLEADTIENLLKVFSNGSDRGHIRYWLNLCSIEKIGTAEFRIFNSSWDFDKILETIKFMYSFVEYAYLHEDMEEYKQLTTIDRCLEVFNIDYSKVPQRHKPLLWAAEHSDNVTIVGSMFKKSNRMLSFIKKEASKFDVAHVVNSYYMDIEQILTNREIKVYTKEYFIYMMYKAIKGEIKELRFNEEYEFLSIKSENPAEIIATIHLFNAIKKHKNSQDIYHKSLYDDFMAKLEHYHKKYTERYQKLVDNLKSKSIEVLYCADISDAILNCKEDDILIYQNEFHSGMKATSNALQRFLLDDFGSQERTKTKYAEIDEEQVNYMALSQHGFMGRREVFKDQRTYIWSNVVESGDSSFNKRTIVPLKYKRLPDDYMLTDKSKLRFVRASMAEIDYLRMIYLKKGILLGSAPFCYLWFLDDYVFGACMFDFLKVSKYGMDAVWMKSDFVIDHPLPKLSRLLIMGVLSSEFKDELDIRYKHECGVIATSVFTDKPVSMKYRGVFKLHERCVGKLHYIQDAGIRGNLDDILKDFVKKYGDEPRKE
;
A
#
# COMPACT_ATOMS: atom_id res chain seq x y z
N MET A 1 31.93 22.13 11.70
CA MET A 1 30.73 22.83 11.17
C MET A 1 30.56 24.14 11.93
N ASN A 2 30.15 25.23 11.28
CA ASN A 2 29.70 26.43 12.01
C ASN A 2 28.21 26.24 12.31
N ILE A 3 27.82 26.27 13.58
CA ILE A 3 26.45 25.94 14.00
C ILE A 3 25.76 27.20 14.46
N ASP A 4 24.74 27.60 13.70
CA ASP A 4 23.76 28.55 14.17
C ASP A 4 22.68 27.82 14.98
N LYS A 5 22.30 28.39 16.13
CA LYS A 5 21.26 27.87 17.01
C LYS A 5 20.10 28.86 16.97
N PRO A 6 19.14 28.69 16.03
CA PRO A 6 18.02 29.61 15.91
C PRO A 6 16.99 29.47 17.04
N TRP A 7 17.13 28.46 17.90
CA TRP A 7 16.20 28.15 18.98
C TRP A 7 16.64 28.74 20.33
N ILE A 8 15.67 29.00 21.21
CA ILE A 8 15.88 29.46 22.58
C ILE A 8 16.74 28.47 23.38
N ASP A 9 17.50 28.98 24.35
CA ASP A 9 18.42 28.17 25.17
C ASP A 9 17.77 26.96 25.85
N TYR A 10 16.51 27.10 26.26
CA TYR A 10 15.77 26.00 26.87
C TYR A 10 15.58 24.81 25.93
N ILE A 11 15.36 25.08 24.63
CA ILE A 11 15.16 24.06 23.60
C ILE A 11 16.50 23.62 23.00
N SER A 12 17.44 24.53 22.77
CA SER A 12 18.73 24.22 22.14
C SER A 12 19.66 23.35 23.00
N ASN A 13 19.41 23.25 24.31
CA ASN A 13 20.14 22.38 25.24
C ASN A 13 19.57 20.96 25.34
N ARG A 14 18.43 20.67 24.69
CA ARG A 14 17.85 19.32 24.63
C ARG A 14 18.77 18.37 23.87
N THR A 15 18.73 17.09 24.22
CA THR A 15 19.43 16.04 23.49
C THR A 15 18.51 15.34 22.50
N PHE A 16 19.10 14.82 21.42
CA PHE A 16 18.41 14.02 20.43
C PHE A 16 19.10 12.65 20.23
N GLY A 17 18.39 11.67 19.68
CA GLY A 17 18.93 10.35 19.33
C GLY A 17 18.20 9.75 18.13
N MET A 18 18.74 8.69 17.52
CA MET A 18 18.19 8.09 16.31
C MET A 18 18.19 6.56 16.38
N GLU A 19 17.17 5.95 15.79
CA GLU A 19 17.09 4.52 15.48
C GLU A 19 17.33 4.37 13.96
N LEU A 20 18.56 3.99 13.58
CA LEU A 20 19.00 3.90 12.19
C LEU A 20 18.76 2.49 11.65
N GLU A 21 17.81 2.34 10.73
CA GLU A 21 17.48 1.09 10.03
C GLU A 21 18.15 1.00 8.65
N PHE A 22 18.64 -0.19 8.29
CA PHE A 22 19.27 -0.45 6.99
C PHE A 22 19.34 -1.94 6.63
N ALA A 23 19.45 -2.20 5.33
CA ALA A 23 19.70 -3.49 4.71
C ALA A 23 21.18 -3.66 4.32
N ASP A 24 21.58 -4.90 4.02
CA ASP A 24 22.84 -5.34 3.37
C ASP A 24 24.16 -5.07 4.11
N GLY A 25 24.22 -4.09 5.00
CA GLY A 25 25.46 -3.67 5.66
C GLY A 25 26.07 -4.76 6.52
N ASP A 26 27.36 -5.05 6.33
CA ASP A 26 28.06 -6.07 7.12
C ASP A 26 28.33 -5.56 8.54
N LYS A 27 27.66 -6.15 9.53
CA LYS A 27 27.80 -5.77 10.95
C LYS A 27 29.25 -5.86 11.45
N GLN A 28 30.08 -6.73 10.86
CA GLN A 28 31.49 -6.85 11.25
C GLN A 28 32.33 -5.66 10.79
N ARG A 29 31.84 -4.89 9.82
CA ARG A 29 32.49 -3.70 9.26
C ARG A 29 31.94 -2.39 9.84
N ILE A 30 30.95 -2.47 10.74
CA ILE A 30 30.33 -1.32 11.38
C ILE A 30 30.70 -1.32 12.87
N PRO A 31 31.86 -0.73 13.24
CA PRO A 31 32.21 -0.58 14.65
C PRO A 31 31.26 0.39 15.33
N LEU A 32 30.63 -0.04 16.42
CA LEU A 32 29.72 0.83 17.19
C LEU A 32 30.52 1.81 18.06
N PRO A 33 30.28 3.13 17.95
CA PRO A 33 30.83 4.10 18.89
C PRO A 33 30.31 3.88 20.31
N SER A 34 30.96 4.53 21.29
CA SER A 34 30.54 4.43 22.69
C SER A 34 29.08 4.85 22.89
N GLY A 35 28.30 4.03 23.58
CA GLY A 35 26.88 4.29 23.86
C GLY A 35 25.91 3.85 22.76
N TYR A 36 26.39 3.51 21.56
CA TYR A 36 25.57 2.92 20.51
C TYR A 36 25.25 1.45 20.79
N LYS A 37 24.11 0.98 20.30
CA LYS A 37 23.68 -0.42 20.46
C LYS A 37 22.94 -0.92 19.24
N TRP A 38 23.22 -2.17 18.86
CA TRP A 38 22.32 -2.93 17.99
C TRP A 38 20.99 -3.18 18.71
N THR A 39 19.89 -3.06 17.99
CA THR A 39 18.58 -3.45 18.52
C THR A 39 18.57 -4.96 18.84
N ASP A 40 17.92 -5.33 19.95
CA ASP A 40 17.59 -6.72 20.30
C ASP A 40 16.16 -7.09 19.89
N ASN A 41 15.47 -6.18 19.21
CA ASN A 41 14.07 -6.31 18.89
C ASN A 41 13.81 -7.45 17.88
N LYS A 42 13.24 -8.55 18.39
CA LYS A 42 12.81 -9.71 17.58
C LYS A 42 11.65 -9.38 16.63
N LEU A 43 11.03 -8.20 16.76
CA LEU A 43 9.94 -7.72 15.91
C LEU A 43 10.42 -6.83 14.76
N THR A 44 11.74 -6.62 14.59
CA THR A 44 12.24 -5.87 13.43
C THR A 44 12.10 -6.75 12.18
N MET A 45 11.05 -6.49 11.39
CA MET A 45 10.67 -7.25 10.21
C MET A 45 11.22 -6.60 8.94
N MET A 46 12.55 -6.54 8.84
CA MET A 46 13.29 -5.97 7.71
C MET A 46 13.85 -7.06 6.79
N ASN A 47 14.16 -6.68 5.56
CA ASN A 47 14.75 -7.56 4.57
C ASN A 47 15.97 -6.89 3.92
N ASN A 48 17.02 -7.67 3.71
CA ASN A 48 18.12 -7.29 2.84
C ASN A 48 17.63 -7.10 1.40
N SER A 49 18.42 -6.43 0.55
CA SER A 49 18.01 -6.22 -0.85
C SER A 49 17.89 -7.54 -1.63
N ASP A 50 18.57 -8.60 -1.19
CA ASP A 50 18.44 -9.97 -1.69
C ASP A 50 17.19 -10.71 -1.16
N GLY A 51 16.29 -10.01 -0.47
CA GLY A 51 15.07 -10.52 0.16
C GLY A 51 15.28 -11.42 1.38
N SER A 52 16.52 -11.68 1.80
CA SER A 52 16.78 -12.41 3.04
C SER A 52 16.31 -11.60 4.25
N ALA A 53 15.78 -12.27 5.27
CA ALA A 53 15.34 -11.60 6.49
C ALA A 53 16.54 -11.04 7.24
N VAL A 54 16.45 -9.77 7.65
CA VAL A 54 17.38 -9.19 8.62
C VAL A 54 17.07 -9.78 9.98
N THR A 55 18.07 -10.32 10.66
CA THR A 55 17.90 -10.92 11.99
C THR A 55 18.94 -10.38 12.95
N HIS A 56 18.61 -10.40 14.23
CA HIS A 56 19.51 -9.94 15.29
C HIS A 56 20.88 -10.64 15.23
N HIS A 57 20.91 -11.97 15.04
CA HIS A 57 22.14 -12.76 14.89
C HIS A 57 22.69 -12.81 13.45
N GLY A 58 21.99 -12.24 12.48
CA GLY A 58 22.43 -12.20 11.09
C GLY A 58 23.62 -11.26 10.90
N GLN A 59 24.48 -11.57 9.93
CA GLN A 59 25.65 -10.75 9.59
C GLN A 59 25.30 -9.44 8.87
N PHE A 60 24.17 -9.38 8.16
CA PHE A 60 23.83 -8.27 7.26
C PHE A 60 22.56 -7.54 7.69
N GLY A 61 22.58 -6.21 7.53
CA GLY A 61 21.48 -5.29 7.86
C GLY A 61 21.22 -5.18 9.36
N GLY A 62 20.33 -4.29 9.77
CA GLY A 62 19.91 -4.16 11.15
C GLY A 62 19.43 -2.77 11.53
N GLU A 63 19.20 -2.59 12.81
CA GLU A 63 18.78 -1.33 13.41
C GLU A 63 19.78 -0.98 14.52
N ILE A 64 20.28 0.25 14.50
CA ILE A 64 21.25 0.77 15.45
C ILE A 64 20.64 1.96 16.19
N ASN A 65 20.64 1.87 17.51
CA ASN A 65 20.25 2.95 18.40
C ASN A 65 21.49 3.78 18.74
N THR A 66 21.45 5.09 18.48
CA THR A 66 22.55 5.99 18.84
C THR A 66 22.54 6.32 20.34
N ARG A 67 23.66 6.85 20.85
CA ARG A 67 23.66 7.58 22.12
C ARG A 67 22.84 8.89 21.97
N PRO A 68 22.43 9.52 23.08
CA PRO A 68 21.96 10.90 23.05
C PRO A 68 23.07 11.87 22.61
N TYR A 69 22.70 12.83 21.78
CA TYR A 69 23.54 13.89 21.22
C TYR A 69 23.09 15.26 21.67
N HIS A 70 24.05 16.16 21.83
CA HIS A 70 23.81 17.60 21.86
C HIS A 70 23.86 18.16 20.44
N TYR A 71 23.09 19.22 20.17
CA TYR A 71 23.22 19.98 18.93
C TYR A 71 24.49 20.86 18.98
N CYS A 72 25.65 20.24 18.78
CA CYS A 72 26.97 20.87 18.72
C CYS A 72 27.84 20.24 17.62
N ALA A 73 28.98 20.88 17.32
CA ALA A 73 29.76 20.56 16.13
C ALA A 73 30.42 19.18 16.23
N GLU A 74 30.84 18.83 17.43
CA GLU A 74 31.49 17.57 17.75
C GLU A 74 30.51 16.40 17.57
N ASP A 75 29.32 16.50 18.18
CA ASP A 75 28.30 15.46 18.15
C ASP A 75 27.71 15.26 16.74
N LEU A 76 27.44 16.35 16.02
CA LEU A 76 26.99 16.27 14.62
C LEU A 76 28.06 15.68 13.70
N GLN A 77 29.34 15.96 13.95
CA GLN A 77 30.43 15.37 13.17
C GLN A 77 30.57 13.86 13.46
N GLU A 78 30.46 13.43 14.72
CA GLU A 78 30.46 12.01 15.09
C GLU A 78 29.34 11.24 14.36
N LEU A 79 28.11 11.78 14.40
CA LEU A 79 26.97 11.17 13.72
C LEU A 79 27.19 11.09 12.20
N LYS A 80 27.72 12.17 11.59
CA LYS A 80 28.04 12.21 10.16
C LYS A 80 29.05 11.13 9.78
N ASP A 81 30.12 10.99 10.56
CA ASP A 81 31.19 10.01 10.30
C ASP A 81 30.66 8.58 10.47
N PHE A 82 29.75 8.37 11.43
CA PHE A 82 29.11 7.07 11.62
C PHE A 82 28.20 6.69 10.44
N ILE A 83 27.38 7.63 9.94
CA ILE A 83 26.53 7.39 8.76
C ILE A 83 27.39 7.05 7.52
N HIS A 84 28.53 7.71 7.33
CA HIS A 84 29.48 7.33 6.27
C HIS A 84 30.06 5.94 6.46
N THR A 85 30.39 5.57 7.71
CA THR A 85 30.88 4.22 8.02
C THR A 85 29.86 3.14 7.63
N MET A 86 28.57 3.37 7.91
CA MET A 86 27.51 2.47 7.48
C MET A 86 27.43 2.36 5.96
N LYS A 87 27.50 3.48 5.25
CA LYS A 87 27.50 3.52 3.78
C LYS A 87 28.69 2.72 3.21
N ASP A 88 29.89 2.94 3.72
CA ASP A 88 31.12 2.28 3.26
C ASP A 88 31.15 0.78 3.59
N ALA A 89 30.39 0.36 4.61
CA ALA A 89 30.17 -1.05 4.93
C ALA A 89 29.21 -1.75 3.94
N GLY A 90 28.69 -1.05 2.93
CA GLY A 90 27.80 -1.60 1.91
C GLY A 90 26.33 -1.60 2.32
N SER A 91 25.95 -0.80 3.32
CA SER A 91 24.55 -0.67 3.73
C SER A 91 23.68 -0.10 2.62
N TYR A 92 22.44 -0.57 2.57
CA TYR A 92 21.39 -0.10 1.67
C TYR A 92 20.24 0.49 2.49
N LEU A 93 19.68 1.62 2.02
CA LEU A 93 18.52 2.26 2.65
C LEU A 93 17.27 1.85 1.90
N MET A 94 16.41 1.05 2.54
CA MET A 94 15.19 0.57 1.89
C MET A 94 14.10 1.64 1.85
N TRP A 95 13.18 1.55 0.88
CA TRP A 95 12.05 2.48 0.70
C TRP A 95 11.03 2.45 1.82
N ASN A 96 11.03 1.38 2.61
CA ASN A 96 10.16 1.15 3.74
C ASN A 96 10.90 1.29 5.08
N GLU A 97 12.18 1.66 5.06
CA GLU A 97 13.03 1.88 6.22
C GLU A 97 13.28 3.39 6.36
N GLY A 98 12.53 3.99 7.28
CA GLY A 98 12.79 5.34 7.75
C GLY A 98 13.86 5.34 8.84
N PHE A 99 13.86 6.38 9.66
CA PHE A 99 14.46 6.29 10.99
C PHE A 99 13.53 6.94 12.00
N ASP A 100 13.44 6.35 13.17
CA ASP A 100 12.76 6.95 14.30
C ASP A 100 13.77 7.88 14.99
N ALA A 101 13.38 9.14 15.23
CA ALA A 101 14.25 10.13 15.87
C ALA A 101 13.63 10.64 17.16
N HIS A 102 14.45 10.76 18.20
CA HIS A 102 14.00 11.06 19.53
C HIS A 102 14.52 12.42 19.98
N LEU A 103 13.67 13.20 20.65
CA LEU A 103 14.07 14.43 21.36
C LEU A 103 13.70 14.31 22.83
N TYR A 104 14.62 14.62 23.74
CA TYR A 104 14.38 14.54 25.18
C TYR A 104 13.39 15.63 25.64
N ILE A 105 12.33 15.21 26.35
CA ILE A 105 11.24 16.10 26.81
C ILE A 105 10.71 15.78 28.22
N LYS A 106 11.29 14.79 28.92
CA LYS A 106 10.72 14.25 30.18
C LYS A 106 10.53 15.28 31.29
N ASP A 107 11.37 16.30 31.31
CA ASP A 107 11.38 17.41 32.28
C ASP A 107 10.56 18.62 31.81
N MET A 108 9.89 18.55 30.66
CA MET A 108 8.95 19.58 30.23
C MET A 108 7.64 19.50 31.01
N ASP A 109 6.97 20.65 31.11
CA ASP A 109 5.62 20.70 31.67
C ASP A 109 4.66 19.82 30.85
N LEU A 110 3.73 19.15 31.53
CA LEU A 110 2.71 18.32 30.91
C LEU A 110 1.93 19.09 29.85
N ASP A 111 1.66 20.38 30.10
CA ASP A 111 0.91 21.20 29.15
C ASP A 111 1.68 21.45 27.85
N VAL A 112 3.01 21.57 27.90
CA VAL A 112 3.86 21.63 26.69
C VAL A 112 3.77 20.32 25.92
N ILE A 113 3.84 19.18 26.62
CA ILE A 113 3.78 17.84 26.01
C ILE A 113 2.42 17.62 25.31
N LYS A 114 1.32 18.05 25.95
CA LYS A 114 -0.02 18.03 25.33
C LYS A 114 -0.07 18.91 24.08
N ARG A 115 0.46 20.14 24.16
CA ARG A 115 0.51 21.07 23.02
C ARG A 115 1.31 20.50 21.85
N MET A 116 2.43 19.82 22.10
CA MET A 116 3.19 19.11 21.06
C MET A 116 2.32 18.08 20.33
N PHE A 117 1.54 17.30 21.08
CA PHE A 117 0.64 16.31 20.49
C PHE A 117 -0.49 16.96 19.68
N VAL A 118 -1.06 18.06 20.17
CA VAL A 118 -2.10 18.83 19.46
C VAL A 118 -1.53 19.47 18.19
N LEU A 119 -0.32 20.01 18.25
CA LEU A 119 0.39 20.52 17.07
C LEU A 119 0.53 19.41 16.02
N SER A 120 0.87 18.20 16.45
CA SER A 120 1.01 17.05 15.55
C SER A 120 -0.29 16.68 14.81
N TYR A 121 -1.45 16.96 15.40
CA TYR A 121 -2.74 16.79 14.76
C TYR A 121 -2.94 17.80 13.63
N TYR A 122 -2.73 19.09 13.89
CA TYR A 122 -2.97 20.15 12.91
C TYR A 122 -1.97 20.15 11.77
N THR A 123 -0.73 19.76 12.03
CA THR A 123 0.33 19.77 11.01
C THR A 123 0.52 18.42 10.32
N ALA A 124 -0.23 17.38 10.68
CA ALA A 124 -0.04 16.02 10.17
C ALA A 124 0.03 15.98 8.63
N TYR A 125 -0.91 16.62 7.96
CA TYR A 125 -0.97 16.64 6.49
C TYR A 125 0.25 17.33 5.84
N PRO A 126 0.51 18.62 6.10
CA PRO A 126 1.61 19.31 5.44
C PRO A 126 2.97 18.71 5.79
N ILE A 127 3.19 18.28 7.05
CA ILE A 127 4.47 17.67 7.46
C ILE A 127 4.72 16.36 6.74
N LYS A 128 3.72 15.47 6.66
CA LYS A 128 3.88 14.21 5.93
C LYS A 128 4.12 14.41 4.43
N ARG A 129 3.58 15.49 3.85
CA ARG A 129 3.86 15.87 2.46
C ARG A 129 5.25 16.47 2.28
N ILE A 130 5.73 17.24 3.25
CA ILE A 130 7.08 17.80 3.25
C ILE A 130 8.10 16.65 3.28
N PHE A 131 7.95 15.71 4.21
CA PHE A 131 8.86 14.57 4.36
C PHE A 131 8.56 13.38 3.44
N ASP A 132 7.74 13.56 2.41
CA ASP A 132 7.42 12.53 1.40
C ASP A 132 7.02 11.17 1.99
N ILE A 133 6.16 11.19 3.01
CA ILE A 133 5.63 9.97 3.63
C ILE A 133 4.66 9.31 2.67
N ALA A 134 4.89 8.01 2.47
CA ALA A 134 4.09 7.19 1.59
C ALA A 134 2.61 7.12 2.02
N GLU A 135 1.68 7.19 1.07
CA GLU A 135 0.24 7.19 1.39
C GLU A 135 -0.23 5.92 2.12
N TRP A 136 0.46 4.77 1.93
CA TRP A 136 0.14 3.52 2.63
C TRP A 136 0.66 3.46 4.08
N TRP A 137 1.54 4.39 4.48
CA TRP A 137 2.01 4.50 5.86
C TRP A 137 0.95 5.10 6.81
N GLU A 138 -0.10 5.74 6.27
CA GLU A 138 -1.27 6.25 7.03
C GLU A 138 -2.18 5.14 7.58
N THR A 139 -1.87 3.87 7.33
CA THR A 139 -2.60 2.77 7.95
C THR A 139 -2.36 2.73 9.46
N LYS A 140 -3.32 2.18 10.21
CA LYS A 140 -3.36 2.17 11.68
C LYS A 140 -2.09 1.59 12.37
N TYR A 141 -1.22 0.91 11.63
CA TYR A 141 -0.14 0.08 12.18
C TYR A 141 1.28 0.66 12.00
N LEU A 142 1.47 1.65 11.11
CA LEU A 142 2.80 2.20 10.80
C LEU A 142 3.01 3.59 11.41
N VAL A 143 2.44 4.66 10.83
CA VAL A 143 2.55 6.04 11.33
C VAL A 143 1.26 6.84 11.14
N PRO A 144 0.14 6.39 11.74
CA PRO A 144 -1.14 7.07 11.62
C PRO A 144 -1.06 8.53 12.09
N SER A 145 -1.90 9.37 11.49
CA SER A 145 -2.22 10.68 12.05
C SER A 145 -3.13 10.52 13.28
N PRO A 146 -2.96 11.29 14.36
CA PRO A 146 -3.88 11.23 15.49
C PRO A 146 -5.28 11.69 15.06
N PRO A 147 -6.35 10.99 15.46
CA PRO A 147 -7.71 11.50 15.32
C PRO A 147 -8.06 12.47 16.46
N TRP A 148 -9.06 13.33 16.25
CA TRP A 148 -9.43 14.37 17.21
C TRP A 148 -9.91 13.82 18.57
N ASP A 149 -10.54 12.64 18.61
CA ASP A 149 -10.96 12.00 19.86
C ASP A 149 -9.76 11.65 20.77
N VAL A 150 -8.62 11.31 20.17
CA VAL A 150 -7.38 11.05 20.90
C VAL A 150 -6.80 12.35 21.42
N VAL A 151 -6.84 13.42 20.60
CA VAL A 151 -6.39 14.76 21.04
C VAL A 151 -7.19 15.26 22.24
N LYS A 152 -8.53 15.11 22.21
CA LYS A 152 -9.40 15.46 23.36
C LYS A 152 -8.97 14.75 24.64
N ARG A 153 -8.76 13.43 24.57
CA ARG A 153 -8.31 12.63 25.72
C ARG A 153 -6.91 13.00 26.21
N VAL A 154 -6.00 13.38 25.30
CA VAL A 154 -4.67 13.91 25.68
C VAL A 154 -4.80 15.23 26.44
N LEU A 155 -5.68 16.13 26.01
CA LEU A 155 -5.93 17.41 26.69
C LEU A 155 -6.52 17.23 28.09
N GLU A 156 -7.39 16.23 28.26
CA GLU A 156 -8.04 15.85 29.52
C GLU A 156 -7.09 15.19 30.53
N ALA A 157 -5.94 14.66 30.10
CA ALA A 157 -5.01 13.98 30.98
C ALA A 157 -4.39 14.95 32.01
N ASP A 158 -4.43 14.62 33.29
CA ASP A 158 -3.90 15.44 34.39
C ASP A 158 -2.47 15.06 34.81
N THR A 159 -1.97 13.92 34.32
CA THR A 159 -0.64 13.40 34.64
C THR A 159 -0.03 12.74 33.40
N ILE A 160 1.30 12.60 33.37
CA ILE A 160 2.01 11.85 32.32
C ILE A 160 1.51 10.39 32.27
N GLU A 161 1.27 9.76 33.40
CA GLU A 161 0.75 8.38 33.44
C GLU A 161 -0.61 8.28 32.74
N ASN A 162 -1.53 9.20 33.02
CA ASN A 162 -2.84 9.22 32.38
C ASN A 162 -2.77 9.60 30.90
N LEU A 163 -1.85 10.49 30.51
CA LEU A 163 -1.58 10.81 29.11
C LEU A 163 -1.14 9.56 28.34
N LEU A 164 -0.22 8.77 28.89
CA LEU A 164 0.28 7.56 28.25
C LEU A 164 -0.80 6.49 28.09
N LYS A 165 -1.73 6.37 29.04
CA LYS A 165 -2.89 5.45 28.93
C LYS A 165 -3.81 5.75 27.75
N VAL A 166 -3.82 6.99 27.23
CA VAL A 166 -4.62 7.35 26.04
C VAL A 166 -4.18 6.56 24.81
N PHE A 167 -2.89 6.21 24.73
CA PHE A 167 -2.31 5.50 23.60
C PHE A 167 -2.44 3.98 23.70
N SER A 168 -2.84 3.44 24.85
CA SER A 168 -2.97 2.00 25.06
C SER A 168 -3.98 1.37 24.09
N ASN A 169 -3.63 0.21 23.53
CA ASN A 169 -4.51 -0.56 22.64
C ASN A 169 -4.28 -2.07 22.78
N GLY A 170 -5.09 -2.88 22.10
CA GLY A 170 -4.96 -4.35 22.10
C GLY A 170 -3.95 -4.90 21.07
N SER A 171 -2.99 -4.11 20.58
CA SER A 171 -1.94 -4.61 19.67
C SER A 171 -0.85 -5.35 20.46
N ASP A 172 0.01 -6.10 19.76
CA ASP A 172 1.15 -6.80 20.38
C ASP A 172 2.13 -5.84 21.09
N ARG A 173 2.18 -4.58 20.65
CA ARG A 173 2.98 -3.52 21.30
C ARG A 173 2.27 -2.92 22.52
N GLY A 174 0.98 -3.18 22.71
CA GLY A 174 0.14 -2.66 23.79
C GLY A 174 -0.25 -1.18 23.65
N HIS A 175 0.23 -0.48 22.61
CA HIS A 175 -0.08 0.92 22.36
C HIS A 175 -0.08 1.24 20.85
N ILE A 176 -0.72 2.36 20.47
CA ILE A 176 -0.65 2.92 19.12
C ILE A 176 0.54 3.89 19.03
N ARG A 177 1.28 3.84 17.92
CA ARG A 177 2.41 4.74 17.66
C ARG A 177 2.02 5.69 16.54
N TYR A 178 1.68 6.93 16.88
CA TYR A 178 1.41 7.98 15.90
C TYR A 178 2.71 8.53 15.33
N TRP A 179 2.63 9.30 14.25
CA TRP A 179 3.78 9.92 13.60
C TRP A 179 4.65 10.77 14.54
N LEU A 180 4.02 11.41 15.55
CA LEU A 180 4.65 11.87 16.78
C LEU A 180 4.19 10.95 17.91
N ASN A 181 5.10 10.13 18.44
CA ASN A 181 4.82 9.16 19.48
C ASN A 181 5.37 9.65 20.83
N LEU A 182 4.51 9.59 21.86
CA LEU A 182 4.87 10.02 23.22
C LEU A 182 5.06 8.84 24.17
N CYS A 183 4.82 7.59 23.74
CA CYS A 183 5.01 6.41 24.59
C CYS A 183 6.47 6.20 25.04
N SER A 184 7.44 6.77 24.32
CA SER A 184 8.86 6.74 24.68
C SER A 184 9.22 7.56 25.93
N ILE A 185 8.32 8.43 26.43
CA ILE A 185 8.55 9.23 27.64
C ILE A 185 8.83 8.33 28.86
N GLU A 186 8.08 7.24 29.00
CA GLU A 186 8.22 6.34 30.15
C GLU A 186 9.58 5.62 30.14
N LYS A 187 9.97 5.10 28.97
CA LYS A 187 11.17 4.25 28.82
C LYS A 187 12.47 5.05 28.76
N ILE A 188 12.50 6.13 27.96
CA ILE A 188 13.71 6.88 27.64
C ILE A 188 13.55 8.40 27.75
N GLY A 189 12.35 8.90 28.07
CA GLY A 189 12.14 10.32 28.35
C GLY A 189 12.02 11.22 27.13
N THR A 190 11.66 10.67 25.97
CA THR A 190 11.68 11.39 24.69
C THR A 190 10.32 11.41 24.01
N ALA A 191 10.13 12.36 23.09
CA ALA A 191 9.15 12.26 22.00
C ALA A 191 9.84 11.64 20.78
N GLU A 192 9.18 10.70 20.13
CA GLU A 192 9.66 9.96 18.96
C GLU A 192 8.96 10.50 17.69
N PHE A 193 9.75 10.95 16.72
CA PHE A 193 9.33 11.37 15.39
C PHE A 193 9.59 10.22 14.40
N ARG A 194 8.51 9.69 13.82
CA ARG A 194 8.54 8.47 12.97
C ARG A 194 8.36 8.77 11.48
N ILE A 195 8.64 10.01 11.06
CA ILE A 195 8.23 10.55 9.75
C ILE A 195 9.38 10.78 8.78
N PHE A 196 10.59 10.37 9.13
CA PHE A 196 11.76 10.70 8.34
C PHE A 196 12.17 9.55 7.44
N ASN A 197 12.31 9.85 6.15
CA ASN A 197 13.01 8.97 5.23
C ASN A 197 14.51 9.00 5.53
N SER A 198 15.16 7.85 5.38
CA SER A 198 16.61 7.71 5.57
C SER A 198 17.42 8.38 4.44
N SER A 199 18.65 8.79 4.72
CA SER A 199 19.56 9.35 3.70
C SER A 199 21.03 9.15 4.04
N TRP A 200 21.84 8.94 3.00
CA TRP A 200 23.31 9.02 3.11
C TRP A 200 23.83 10.46 3.06
N ASP A 201 22.98 11.42 2.71
CA ASP A 201 23.31 12.84 2.70
C ASP A 201 23.08 13.43 4.09
N PHE A 202 24.16 13.75 4.80
CA PHE A 202 24.07 14.26 6.16
C PHE A 202 23.35 15.60 6.26
N ASP A 203 23.38 16.45 5.23
CA ASP A 203 22.66 17.72 5.27
C ASP A 203 21.15 17.49 5.34
N LYS A 204 20.67 16.37 4.79
CA LYS A 204 19.27 15.96 4.88
C LYS A 204 18.89 15.42 6.24
N ILE A 205 19.78 14.65 6.86
CA ILE A 205 19.62 14.19 8.25
C ILE A 205 19.67 15.37 9.23
N LEU A 206 20.52 16.35 8.98
CA LEU A 206 20.60 17.56 9.78
C LEU A 206 19.28 18.37 9.70
N GLU A 207 18.64 18.41 8.53
CA GLU A 207 17.37 19.10 8.35
C GLU A 207 16.23 18.46 9.18
N THR A 208 16.20 17.13 9.30
CA THR A 208 15.22 16.45 10.17
C THR A 208 15.48 16.74 11.64
N ILE A 209 16.76 16.81 12.06
CA ILE A 209 17.14 17.20 13.42
C ILE A 209 16.65 18.61 13.72
N LYS A 210 16.95 19.58 12.85
CA LYS A 210 16.48 20.96 13.01
C LYS A 210 14.97 21.06 13.12
N PHE A 211 14.24 20.33 12.27
CA PHE A 211 12.79 20.30 12.32
C PHE A 211 12.28 19.82 13.69
N MET A 212 12.88 18.79 14.31
CA MET A 212 12.47 18.35 15.66
C MET A 212 12.58 19.48 16.69
N TYR A 213 13.70 20.20 16.70
CA TYR A 213 13.89 21.33 17.62
C TYR A 213 12.88 22.45 17.34
N SER A 214 12.70 22.85 16.08
CA SER A 214 11.72 23.89 15.69
C SER A 214 10.28 23.49 16.04
N PHE A 215 9.92 22.22 15.88
CA PHE A 215 8.59 21.71 16.19
C PHE A 215 8.29 21.80 17.69
N VAL A 216 9.23 21.37 18.53
CA VAL A 216 9.07 21.42 19.99
C VAL A 216 9.14 22.84 20.52
N GLU A 217 10.02 23.68 19.97
CA GLU A 217 10.06 25.11 20.29
C GLU A 217 8.73 25.80 19.99
N TYR A 218 8.15 25.53 18.83
CA TYR A 218 6.87 26.13 18.46
C TYR A 218 5.78 25.80 19.49
N ALA A 219 5.67 24.53 19.89
CA ALA A 219 4.71 24.10 20.92
C ALA A 219 5.00 24.69 22.31
N TYR A 220 6.27 24.95 22.62
CA TYR A 220 6.69 25.59 23.86
C TYR A 220 6.28 27.08 23.90
N LEU A 221 6.56 27.82 22.83
CA LEU A 221 6.36 29.27 22.74
C LEU A 221 4.90 29.70 22.47
N HIS A 222 4.10 28.86 21.80
CA HIS A 222 2.74 29.21 21.39
C HIS A 222 1.71 28.50 22.28
N GLU A 223 1.29 29.16 23.35
CA GLU A 223 0.33 28.59 24.30
C GLU A 223 -1.10 28.52 23.74
N ASP A 224 -1.48 29.43 22.84
CA ASP A 224 -2.78 29.43 22.18
C ASP A 224 -2.84 28.42 21.03
N MET A 225 -3.44 27.26 21.30
CA MET A 225 -3.61 26.19 20.32
C MET A 225 -4.54 26.56 19.16
N GLU A 226 -5.32 27.65 19.23
CA GLU A 226 -6.13 28.11 18.09
C GLU A 226 -5.24 28.57 16.93
N GLU A 227 -4.03 29.05 17.22
CA GLU A 227 -3.05 29.43 16.19
C GLU A 227 -2.62 28.23 15.33
N TYR A 228 -2.64 27.02 15.89
CA TYR A 228 -2.21 25.81 15.19
C TYR A 228 -3.11 25.49 14.00
N LYS A 229 -4.38 25.94 14.03
CA LYS A 229 -5.33 25.80 12.92
C LYS A 229 -4.89 26.51 11.65
N GLN A 230 -3.93 27.43 11.75
CA GLN A 230 -3.35 28.13 10.60
C GLN A 230 -2.24 27.33 9.91
N LEU A 231 -1.73 26.26 10.54
CA LEU A 231 -0.61 25.45 10.05
C LEU A 231 -1.04 24.27 9.17
N THR A 232 -2.10 24.42 8.38
CA THR A 232 -2.67 23.32 7.58
C THR A 232 -2.12 23.25 6.16
N THR A 233 -1.17 24.11 5.79
CA THR A 233 -0.58 24.19 4.43
C THR A 233 0.91 23.96 4.46
N ILE A 234 1.45 23.39 3.37
CA ILE A 234 2.89 23.11 3.20
C ILE A 234 3.72 24.39 3.38
N ASP A 235 3.39 25.46 2.66
CA ASP A 235 4.15 26.72 2.68
C ASP A 235 4.24 27.30 4.10
N ARG A 236 3.12 27.30 4.84
CA ARG A 236 3.10 27.80 6.20
C ARG A 236 3.97 26.95 7.15
N CYS A 237 3.96 25.63 7.01
CA CYS A 237 4.82 24.76 7.81
C CYS A 237 6.30 24.92 7.45
N LEU A 238 6.64 25.08 6.17
CA LEU A 238 8.02 25.36 5.73
C LEU A 238 8.55 26.65 6.37
N GLU A 239 7.74 27.71 6.35
CA GLU A 239 8.07 29.00 6.95
C GLU A 239 8.21 28.90 8.48
N VAL A 240 7.19 28.38 9.17
CA VAL A 240 7.11 28.37 10.64
C VAL A 240 8.17 27.47 11.27
N PHE A 241 8.43 26.31 10.67
CA PHE A 241 9.44 25.38 11.19
C PHE A 241 10.83 25.62 10.59
N ASN A 242 10.97 26.62 9.72
CA ASN A 242 12.19 26.99 9.00
C ASN A 242 12.83 25.80 8.28
N ILE A 243 12.02 25.07 7.50
CA ILE A 243 12.43 23.87 6.78
C ILE A 243 12.93 24.26 5.39
N ASP A 244 14.18 23.91 5.08
CA ASP A 244 14.72 23.93 3.73
C ASP A 244 14.24 22.69 2.97
N TYR A 245 13.16 22.84 2.19
CA TYR A 245 12.57 21.74 1.43
C TYR A 245 13.56 21.03 0.50
N SER A 246 14.58 21.72 -0.01
CA SER A 246 15.61 21.12 -0.87
C SER A 246 16.51 20.11 -0.14
N LYS A 247 16.59 20.24 1.19
CA LYS A 247 17.33 19.35 2.09
C LYS A 247 16.45 18.32 2.77
N VAL A 248 15.18 18.22 2.46
CA VAL A 248 14.33 17.19 3.08
C VAL A 248 14.61 15.81 2.45
N PRO A 249 14.86 14.75 3.25
CA PRO A 249 15.03 13.41 2.71
C PRO A 249 13.74 12.92 2.03
N GLN A 250 13.89 12.43 0.79
CA GLN A 250 12.79 11.91 -0.03
C GLN A 250 12.75 10.39 0.06
N ARG A 251 11.60 9.79 -0.23
CA ARG A 251 11.44 8.34 -0.17
C ARG A 251 12.29 7.63 -1.22
N HIS A 252 12.93 6.53 -0.84
CA HIS A 252 13.66 5.68 -1.79
C HIS A 252 12.69 4.96 -2.74
N LYS A 253 13.17 4.59 -3.94
CA LYS A 253 12.39 3.78 -4.86
C LYS A 253 12.26 2.35 -4.31
N PRO A 254 11.07 1.74 -4.36
CA PRO A 254 10.94 0.33 -3.99
C PRO A 254 11.79 -0.59 -4.87
N LEU A 255 12.23 -1.73 -4.35
CA LEU A 255 12.89 -2.76 -5.17
C LEU A 255 11.86 -3.51 -6.03
N LEU A 256 12.28 -4.08 -7.17
CA LEU A 256 11.37 -4.75 -8.11
C LEU A 256 10.52 -5.87 -7.50
N TRP A 257 11.07 -6.58 -6.52
CA TRP A 257 10.40 -7.66 -5.80
C TRP A 257 9.51 -7.19 -4.65
N ALA A 258 9.50 -5.89 -4.34
CA ALA A 258 8.67 -5.32 -3.28
C ALA A 258 7.19 -5.68 -3.49
N ALA A 259 6.49 -6.00 -2.41
CA ALA A 259 5.03 -6.17 -2.39
C ALA A 259 4.37 -5.18 -1.42
N GLU A 260 3.06 -4.94 -1.61
CA GLU A 260 2.26 -4.07 -0.74
C GLU A 260 2.35 -4.53 0.73
N HIS A 261 2.61 -3.58 1.64
CA HIS A 261 2.57 -3.81 3.08
C HIS A 261 1.12 -3.99 3.54
N SER A 262 0.74 -5.20 3.89
CA SER A 262 -0.39 -5.43 4.79
C SER A 262 0.18 -5.93 6.12
N ASP A 263 0.06 -5.11 7.16
CA ASP A 263 0.29 -5.47 8.57
C ASP A 263 1.76 -5.61 9.03
N ASN A 264 2.56 -4.54 8.94
CA ASN A 264 3.94 -4.43 9.48
C ASN A 264 4.97 -5.43 8.93
N VAL A 265 4.63 -6.17 7.87
CA VAL A 265 5.54 -7.09 7.19
C VAL A 265 5.78 -6.59 5.77
N THR A 266 7.03 -6.43 5.38
CA THR A 266 7.39 -6.48 3.96
C THR A 266 7.05 -7.89 3.48
N ILE A 267 5.91 -8.05 2.79
CA ILE A 267 5.61 -9.33 2.17
C ILE A 267 6.61 -9.50 1.04
N VAL A 268 7.60 -10.34 1.26
CA VAL A 268 8.45 -10.82 0.16
C VAL A 268 7.52 -11.62 -0.75
N GLY A 269 7.30 -11.13 -1.98
CA GLY A 269 6.05 -11.37 -2.70
C GLY A 269 5.66 -12.84 -2.87
N SER A 270 4.35 -13.08 -2.97
CA SER A 270 3.78 -14.39 -3.27
C SER A 270 3.53 -14.56 -4.77
N MET A 271 3.32 -15.80 -5.25
CA MET A 271 2.83 -16.00 -6.61
C MET A 271 1.48 -15.29 -6.75
N PHE A 272 1.39 -14.36 -7.68
CA PHE A 272 0.15 -13.66 -7.98
C PHE A 272 -0.62 -14.37 -9.09
N LYS A 273 -1.95 -14.38 -8.95
CA LYS A 273 -2.85 -14.96 -9.95
C LYS A 273 -2.87 -14.05 -11.19
N LYS A 274 -2.37 -14.56 -12.32
CA LYS A 274 -2.47 -13.87 -13.60
C LYS A 274 -3.80 -14.22 -14.26
N SER A 275 -4.61 -13.22 -14.56
CA SER A 275 -5.84 -13.46 -15.34
C SER A 275 -5.52 -13.67 -16.81
N ASN A 276 -6.46 -14.25 -17.55
CA ASN A 276 -6.34 -14.39 -19.01
C ASN A 276 -6.15 -13.03 -19.69
N ARG A 277 -6.67 -11.93 -19.11
CA ARG A 277 -6.49 -10.58 -19.65
C ARG A 277 -5.05 -10.12 -19.50
N MET A 278 -4.48 -10.29 -18.31
CA MET A 278 -3.08 -9.98 -18.04
C MET A 278 -2.16 -10.78 -18.95
N LEU A 279 -2.40 -12.09 -19.08
CA LEU A 279 -1.65 -12.96 -19.99
C LEU A 279 -1.80 -12.51 -21.45
N SER A 280 -3.01 -12.14 -21.89
CA SER A 280 -3.22 -11.62 -23.25
C SER A 280 -2.49 -10.30 -23.51
N PHE A 281 -2.45 -9.41 -22.51
CA PHE A 281 -1.69 -8.17 -22.58
C PHE A 281 -0.19 -8.44 -22.72
N ILE A 282 0.37 -9.29 -21.84
CA ILE A 282 1.80 -9.67 -21.89
C ILE A 282 2.14 -10.26 -23.25
N LYS A 283 1.32 -11.20 -23.75
CA LYS A 283 1.51 -11.80 -25.08
C LYS A 283 1.55 -10.74 -26.19
N LYS A 284 0.59 -9.83 -26.21
CA LYS A 284 0.48 -8.78 -27.23
C LYS A 284 1.70 -7.87 -27.20
N GLU A 285 2.08 -7.38 -26.03
CA GLU A 285 3.17 -6.41 -25.92
C GLU A 285 4.54 -7.06 -26.13
N ALA A 286 4.76 -8.28 -25.62
CA ALA A 286 5.99 -9.04 -25.87
C ALA A 286 6.16 -9.45 -27.33
N SER A 287 5.07 -9.66 -28.09
CA SER A 287 5.15 -10.05 -29.51
C SER A 287 5.75 -9.01 -30.46
N LYS A 288 5.99 -7.79 -29.95
CA LYS A 288 6.67 -6.71 -30.67
C LYS A 288 8.19 -6.89 -30.73
N PHE A 289 8.73 -7.82 -29.95
CA PHE A 289 10.16 -8.06 -29.78
C PHE A 289 10.54 -9.45 -30.27
N ASP A 290 11.77 -9.62 -30.76
CA ASP A 290 12.22 -10.90 -31.31
C ASP A 290 12.53 -11.91 -30.19
N VAL A 291 13.19 -11.44 -29.11
CA VAL A 291 13.61 -12.27 -27.98
C VAL A 291 12.95 -11.81 -26.69
N ALA A 292 12.45 -12.76 -25.89
CA ALA A 292 11.93 -12.49 -24.55
C ALA A 292 12.82 -13.12 -23.47
N HIS A 293 13.29 -12.29 -22.53
CA HIS A 293 14.05 -12.70 -21.35
C HIS A 293 13.10 -12.83 -20.16
N VAL A 294 12.68 -14.05 -19.84
CA VAL A 294 11.77 -14.33 -18.72
C VAL A 294 12.58 -14.62 -17.47
N VAL A 295 12.45 -13.77 -16.46
CA VAL A 295 13.14 -13.93 -15.18
C VAL A 295 12.18 -14.46 -14.13
N ASN A 296 12.59 -15.53 -13.44
CA ASN A 296 11.83 -16.23 -12.39
C ASN A 296 10.53 -16.87 -12.91
N SER A 297 10.66 -17.89 -13.76
CA SER A 297 9.52 -18.66 -14.29
C SER A 297 8.62 -19.24 -13.18
N TYR A 298 7.35 -18.84 -13.17
CA TYR A 298 6.32 -19.39 -12.30
C TYR A 298 5.55 -20.54 -12.96
N TYR A 299 6.10 -21.75 -12.87
CA TYR A 299 5.51 -22.96 -13.47
C TYR A 299 5.27 -22.79 -14.99
N MET A 300 6.20 -22.10 -15.67
CA MET A 300 6.16 -21.84 -17.12
C MET A 300 4.90 -21.10 -17.60
N ASP A 301 4.26 -20.28 -16.76
CA ASP A 301 2.99 -19.63 -17.10
C ASP A 301 3.11 -18.55 -18.19
N ILE A 302 4.13 -17.71 -18.11
CA ILE A 302 4.45 -16.70 -19.14
C ILE A 302 4.92 -17.38 -20.42
N GLU A 303 5.82 -18.35 -20.33
CA GLU A 303 6.42 -19.01 -21.49
C GLU A 303 5.38 -19.74 -22.33
N GLN A 304 4.30 -20.24 -21.73
CA GLN A 304 3.19 -20.86 -22.45
C GLN A 304 2.48 -19.91 -23.43
N ILE A 305 2.41 -18.61 -23.13
CA ILE A 305 1.67 -17.63 -23.94
C ILE A 305 2.55 -16.86 -24.94
N LEU A 306 3.86 -16.80 -24.71
CA LEU A 306 4.79 -16.06 -25.56
C LEU A 306 4.88 -16.64 -26.96
N THR A 307 5.09 -15.77 -27.95
CA THR A 307 5.23 -16.12 -29.38
C THR A 307 6.51 -15.56 -30.00
N ASN A 308 7.42 -15.05 -29.16
CA ASN A 308 8.73 -14.55 -29.55
C ASN A 308 9.52 -15.64 -30.28
N ARG A 309 10.42 -15.23 -31.18
CA ARG A 309 11.27 -16.14 -31.97
C ARG A 309 12.15 -16.98 -31.05
N GLU A 310 12.63 -16.37 -29.97
CA GLU A 310 13.44 -17.01 -28.93
C GLU A 310 12.97 -16.58 -27.55
N ILE A 311 12.99 -17.51 -26.59
CA ILE A 311 12.66 -17.26 -25.19
C ILE A 311 13.85 -17.71 -24.36
N LYS A 312 14.38 -16.81 -23.52
CA LYS A 312 15.46 -17.09 -22.59
C LYS A 312 14.92 -17.05 -21.17
N VAL A 313 15.06 -18.15 -20.44
CA VAL A 313 14.53 -18.28 -19.08
C VAL A 313 15.68 -18.24 -18.08
N TYR A 314 15.65 -17.24 -17.20
CA TYR A 314 16.61 -17.05 -16.12
C TYR A 314 15.99 -17.56 -14.83
N THR A 315 16.64 -18.54 -14.20
CA THR A 315 16.13 -19.14 -12.97
C THR A 315 17.22 -19.62 -12.03
N LYS A 316 17.02 -19.35 -10.74
CA LYS A 316 17.77 -19.94 -9.63
C LYS A 316 17.10 -21.17 -9.05
N GLU A 317 15.92 -21.52 -9.54
CA GLU A 317 15.14 -22.61 -8.99
C GLU A 317 15.41 -23.92 -9.72
N TYR A 318 16.11 -24.82 -9.02
CA TYR A 318 16.42 -26.18 -9.50
C TYR A 318 15.17 -26.92 -9.99
N PHE A 319 14.04 -26.73 -9.30
CA PHE A 319 12.75 -27.25 -9.74
C PHE A 319 12.38 -26.83 -11.17
N ILE A 320 12.52 -25.54 -11.52
CA ILE A 320 12.22 -25.03 -12.86
C ILE A 320 13.22 -25.54 -13.89
N TYR A 321 14.51 -25.55 -13.53
CA TYR A 321 15.55 -26.09 -14.40
C TYR A 321 15.29 -27.56 -14.76
N MET A 322 14.97 -28.40 -13.76
CA MET A 322 14.62 -29.81 -13.98
C MET A 322 13.40 -29.97 -14.89
N MET A 323 12.36 -29.15 -14.71
CA MET A 323 11.17 -29.19 -15.56
C MET A 323 11.52 -28.93 -17.03
N TYR A 324 12.38 -27.95 -17.32
CA TYR A 324 12.82 -27.70 -18.69
C TYR A 324 13.69 -28.82 -19.27
N LYS A 325 14.60 -29.42 -18.49
CA LYS A 325 15.36 -30.61 -18.94
C LYS A 325 14.44 -31.78 -19.26
N ALA A 326 13.45 -32.04 -18.41
CA ALA A 326 12.44 -33.06 -18.66
C ALA A 326 11.64 -32.76 -19.94
N ILE A 327 11.15 -31.53 -20.13
CA ILE A 327 10.46 -31.10 -21.36
C ILE A 327 11.33 -31.33 -22.59
N LYS A 328 12.65 -31.05 -22.52
CA LYS A 328 13.60 -31.31 -23.62
C LYS A 328 13.93 -32.80 -23.85
N GLY A 329 13.44 -33.69 -22.99
CA GLY A 329 13.71 -35.14 -23.06
C GLY A 329 15.10 -35.52 -22.55
N GLU A 330 15.77 -34.63 -21.84
CA GLU A 330 17.10 -34.86 -21.25
C GLU A 330 17.03 -35.70 -19.97
N ILE A 331 15.85 -35.76 -19.35
CA ILE A 331 15.57 -36.61 -18.19
C ILE A 331 14.61 -37.71 -18.63
N LYS A 332 15.08 -38.96 -18.57
CA LYS A 332 14.32 -40.17 -18.92
C LYS A 332 14.03 -41.07 -17.72
N GLU A 333 14.67 -40.79 -16.60
CA GLU A 333 14.56 -41.57 -15.38
C GLU A 333 14.66 -40.63 -14.18
N LEU A 334 13.79 -40.85 -13.19
CA LEU A 334 13.84 -40.22 -11.88
C LEU A 334 13.94 -41.34 -10.85
N ARG A 335 15.01 -41.33 -10.06
CA ARG A 335 15.20 -42.28 -8.96
C ARG A 335 15.16 -41.54 -7.64
N PHE A 336 14.13 -41.83 -6.86
CA PHE A 336 14.01 -41.32 -5.49
C PHE A 336 14.62 -42.31 -4.50
N ASN A 337 15.04 -41.81 -3.35
CA ASN A 337 15.48 -42.65 -2.23
C ASN A 337 14.32 -43.48 -1.65
N GLU A 338 14.62 -44.33 -0.67
CA GLU A 338 13.66 -45.22 0.01
C GLU A 338 12.39 -44.51 0.52
N GLU A 339 12.46 -43.23 0.86
CA GLU A 339 11.31 -42.48 1.37
C GLU A 339 10.27 -42.20 0.28
N TYR A 340 10.69 -42.03 -0.98
CA TYR A 340 9.84 -41.68 -2.12
C TYR A 340 10.01 -42.64 -3.30
N GLU A 341 10.55 -43.84 -3.08
CA GLU A 341 10.85 -44.83 -4.14
C GLU A 341 9.62 -45.15 -5.01
N PHE A 342 8.42 -45.12 -4.43
CA PHE A 342 7.15 -45.31 -5.15
C PHE A 342 6.85 -44.26 -6.24
N LEU A 343 7.59 -43.15 -6.27
CA LEU A 343 7.54 -42.14 -7.33
C LEU A 343 8.65 -42.32 -8.38
N SER A 344 9.58 -43.25 -8.19
CA SER A 344 10.63 -43.52 -9.18
C SER A 344 10.00 -44.00 -10.49
N ILE A 345 10.50 -43.46 -11.60
CA ILE A 345 9.94 -43.74 -12.93
C ILE A 345 11.05 -43.72 -13.98
N LYS A 346 10.88 -44.56 -15.00
CA LYS A 346 11.62 -44.51 -16.25
C LYS A 346 10.64 -44.38 -17.40
N SER A 347 10.72 -43.28 -18.16
CA SER A 347 9.79 -42.99 -19.24
C SER A 347 10.44 -42.15 -20.34
N GLU A 348 10.12 -42.48 -21.58
CA GLU A 348 10.45 -41.68 -22.77
C GLU A 348 9.42 -40.56 -23.02
N ASN A 349 8.33 -40.52 -22.25
CA ASN A 349 7.33 -39.45 -22.33
C ASN A 349 7.63 -38.36 -21.28
N PRO A 350 8.07 -37.16 -21.70
CA PRO A 350 8.30 -36.06 -20.76
C PRO A 350 7.10 -35.69 -19.89
N ALA A 351 5.86 -35.87 -20.39
CA ALA A 351 4.67 -35.55 -19.60
C ALA A 351 4.56 -36.42 -18.34
N GLU A 352 5.03 -37.67 -18.39
CA GLU A 352 5.05 -38.58 -17.23
C GLU A 352 6.13 -38.19 -16.22
N ILE A 353 7.31 -37.79 -16.69
CA ILE A 353 8.40 -37.28 -15.84
C ILE A 353 7.94 -36.00 -15.12
N ILE A 354 7.33 -35.07 -15.86
CA ILE A 354 6.77 -33.83 -15.32
C ILE A 354 5.65 -34.10 -14.31
N ALA A 355 4.75 -35.04 -14.62
CA ALA A 355 3.68 -35.46 -13.72
C ALA A 355 4.24 -35.98 -12.40
N THR A 356 5.27 -36.83 -12.44
CA THR A 356 5.95 -37.36 -11.25
C THR A 356 6.57 -36.24 -10.41
N ILE A 357 7.27 -35.28 -11.01
CA ILE A 357 7.86 -34.13 -10.30
C ILE A 357 6.78 -33.30 -9.58
N HIS A 358 5.65 -33.07 -10.24
CA HIS A 358 4.51 -32.35 -9.65
C HIS A 358 3.80 -33.13 -8.55
N LEU A 359 3.65 -34.46 -8.71
CA LEU A 359 3.10 -35.33 -7.68
C LEU A 359 3.98 -35.38 -6.45
N PHE A 360 5.29 -35.48 -6.62
CA PHE A 360 6.25 -35.36 -5.54
C PHE A 360 6.03 -34.07 -4.74
N ASN A 361 5.92 -32.92 -5.42
CA ASN A 361 5.66 -31.65 -4.75
C ASN A 361 4.30 -31.64 -4.01
N ALA A 362 3.27 -32.27 -4.57
CA ALA A 362 1.96 -32.37 -3.94
C ALA A 362 1.95 -33.28 -2.70
N ILE A 363 2.70 -34.40 -2.73
CA ILE A 363 2.71 -35.43 -1.69
C ILE A 363 3.63 -35.08 -0.52
N LYS A 364 4.83 -34.52 -0.80
CA LYS A 364 5.88 -34.31 0.21
C LYS A 364 5.44 -33.50 1.43
N LYS A 365 4.50 -32.56 1.24
CA LYS A 365 3.98 -31.68 2.30
C LYS A 365 3.03 -32.38 3.27
N HIS A 366 2.57 -33.59 2.95
CA HIS A 366 1.57 -34.33 3.72
C HIS A 366 2.15 -35.51 4.49
N LYS A 367 3.18 -36.16 3.94
CA LYS A 367 3.72 -37.43 4.44
C LYS A 367 4.05 -37.46 5.93
N ASN A 368 4.70 -36.41 6.42
CA ASN A 368 5.21 -36.33 7.80
C ASN A 368 4.35 -35.45 8.73
N SER A 369 3.14 -35.06 8.28
CA SER A 369 2.26 -34.22 9.08
C SER A 369 1.51 -35.04 10.13
N GLN A 370 1.41 -34.51 11.35
CA GLN A 370 0.62 -35.10 12.43
C GLN A 370 -0.86 -34.70 12.37
N ASP A 371 -1.21 -33.75 11.50
CA ASP A 371 -2.57 -33.28 11.30
C ASP A 371 -3.43 -34.31 10.55
N ILE A 372 -4.66 -34.55 11.04
CA ILE A 372 -5.57 -35.58 10.53
C ILE A 372 -5.95 -35.31 9.06
N TYR A 373 -6.16 -34.04 8.69
CA TYR A 373 -6.49 -33.67 7.32
C TYR A 373 -5.34 -33.99 6.36
N HIS A 374 -4.11 -33.62 6.73
CA HIS A 374 -2.93 -33.94 5.93
C HIS A 374 -2.66 -35.44 5.83
N LYS A 375 -2.90 -36.21 6.90
CA LYS A 375 -2.77 -37.67 6.87
C LYS A 375 -3.78 -38.31 5.92
N SER A 376 -5.04 -37.88 5.98
CA SER A 376 -6.08 -38.36 5.05
C SER A 376 -5.77 -38.04 3.59
N LEU A 377 -5.18 -36.87 3.29
CA LEU A 377 -4.74 -36.53 1.93
C LEU A 377 -3.60 -37.44 1.46
N TYR A 378 -2.62 -37.71 2.33
CA TYR A 378 -1.53 -38.63 2.01
C TYR A 378 -2.06 -40.03 1.71
N ASP A 379 -2.95 -40.55 2.55
CA ASP A 379 -3.56 -41.88 2.36
C ASP A 379 -4.34 -41.97 1.04
N ASP A 380 -5.08 -40.92 0.65
CA ASP A 380 -5.77 -40.86 -0.64
C ASP A 380 -4.80 -40.82 -1.82
N PHE A 381 -3.70 -40.07 -1.73
CA PHE A 381 -2.64 -40.10 -2.76
C PHE A 381 -2.04 -41.49 -2.91
N MET A 382 -1.74 -42.18 -1.81
CA MET A 382 -1.16 -43.53 -1.86
C MET A 382 -2.16 -44.55 -2.44
N ALA A 383 -3.42 -44.48 -2.03
CA ALA A 383 -4.47 -45.39 -2.50
C ALA A 383 -4.81 -45.20 -4.00
N LYS A 384 -4.58 -44.01 -4.55
CA LYS A 384 -4.96 -43.63 -5.93
C LYS A 384 -3.77 -43.12 -6.75
N LEU A 385 -2.55 -43.57 -6.44
CA LEU A 385 -1.33 -43.04 -7.03
C LEU A 385 -1.33 -43.11 -8.56
N GLU A 386 -1.66 -44.28 -9.13
CA GLU A 386 -1.74 -44.48 -10.59
C GLU A 386 -2.79 -43.56 -11.24
N HIS A 387 -3.95 -43.39 -10.60
CA HIS A 387 -4.98 -42.48 -11.08
C HIS A 387 -4.48 -41.04 -11.13
N TYR A 388 -3.80 -40.58 -10.06
CA TYR A 388 -3.24 -39.25 -10.01
C TYR A 388 -2.10 -39.05 -10.99
N HIS A 389 -1.24 -40.05 -11.18
CA HIS A 389 -0.17 -40.02 -12.19
C HIS A 389 -0.74 -39.85 -13.59
N LYS A 390 -1.68 -40.72 -14.00
CA LYS A 390 -2.36 -40.62 -15.29
C LYS A 390 -3.01 -39.24 -15.48
N LYS A 391 -3.76 -38.76 -14.47
CA LYS A 391 -4.42 -37.46 -14.51
C LYS A 391 -3.44 -36.29 -14.66
N TYR A 392 -2.29 -36.35 -13.98
CA TYR A 392 -1.27 -35.32 -14.08
C TYR A 392 -0.56 -35.38 -15.44
N THR A 393 -0.26 -36.58 -15.95
CA THR A 393 0.31 -36.79 -17.29
C THR A 393 -0.59 -36.19 -18.37
N GLU A 394 -1.89 -36.50 -18.37
CA GLU A 394 -2.86 -35.93 -19.30
C GLU A 394 -2.93 -34.40 -19.20
N ARG A 395 -2.86 -33.86 -17.98
CA ARG A 395 -2.85 -32.41 -17.73
C ARG A 395 -1.61 -31.74 -18.33
N TYR A 396 -0.42 -32.32 -18.12
CA TYR A 396 0.84 -31.72 -18.52
C TYR A 396 1.24 -32.03 -19.96
N GLN A 397 0.60 -32.98 -20.63
CA GLN A 397 0.83 -33.27 -22.05
C GLN A 397 0.73 -32.00 -22.90
N LYS A 398 -0.35 -31.21 -22.74
CA LYS A 398 -0.53 -29.95 -23.48
C LYS A 398 0.56 -28.91 -23.20
N LEU A 399 1.07 -28.88 -21.97
CA LEU A 399 2.15 -27.98 -21.58
C LEU A 399 3.46 -28.39 -22.24
N VAL A 400 3.79 -29.68 -22.20
CA VAL A 400 4.98 -30.25 -22.85
C VAL A 400 4.93 -30.01 -24.35
N ASP A 401 3.81 -30.32 -25.01
CA ASP A 401 3.66 -30.17 -26.46
C ASP A 401 3.84 -28.70 -26.88
N ASN A 402 3.24 -27.78 -26.13
CA ASN A 402 3.37 -26.34 -26.38
C ASN A 402 4.83 -25.87 -26.21
N LEU A 403 5.48 -26.17 -25.08
CA LEU A 403 6.82 -25.65 -24.80
C LEU A 403 7.91 -26.32 -25.65
N LYS A 404 7.77 -27.61 -25.99
CA LYS A 404 8.67 -28.30 -26.94
C LYS A 404 8.67 -27.66 -28.32
N SER A 405 7.54 -27.07 -28.74
CA SER A 405 7.42 -26.43 -30.05
C SER A 405 8.12 -25.06 -30.13
N LYS A 406 8.63 -24.54 -29.01
CA LYS A 406 9.24 -23.21 -28.91
C LYS A 406 10.75 -23.29 -28.77
N SER A 407 11.44 -22.26 -29.26
CA SER A 407 12.88 -22.08 -29.04
C SER A 407 13.11 -21.51 -27.63
N ILE A 408 13.37 -22.40 -26.65
CA ILE A 408 13.60 -22.01 -25.25
C ILE A 408 15.02 -22.36 -24.79
N GLU A 409 15.79 -21.33 -24.48
CA GLU A 409 17.05 -21.42 -23.75
C GLU A 409 16.81 -21.24 -22.25
N VAL A 410 17.49 -22.01 -21.41
CA VAL A 410 17.37 -21.92 -19.95
C VAL A 410 18.74 -21.66 -19.35
N LEU A 411 18.86 -20.52 -18.68
CA LEU A 411 20.04 -20.10 -17.95
C LEU A 411 19.81 -20.38 -16.46
N TYR A 412 20.43 -21.46 -15.98
CA TYR A 412 20.33 -21.91 -14.59
C TYR A 412 21.38 -21.21 -13.72
N CYS A 413 21.00 -20.89 -12.47
CA CYS A 413 21.77 -20.04 -11.54
C CYS A 413 22.04 -18.63 -12.07
N ALA A 414 21.15 -18.15 -12.95
CA ALA A 414 21.15 -16.79 -13.46
C ALA A 414 19.94 -16.00 -12.93
N ASP A 415 20.07 -14.69 -12.81
CA ASP A 415 19.02 -13.78 -12.31
C ASP A 415 18.74 -12.59 -13.25
N ILE A 416 18.06 -11.58 -12.71
CA ILE A 416 17.71 -10.37 -13.44
C ILE A 416 18.95 -9.57 -13.86
N SER A 417 20.04 -9.59 -13.10
CA SER A 417 21.28 -8.90 -13.49
C SER A 417 21.86 -9.53 -14.74
N ASP A 418 21.90 -10.87 -14.79
CA ASP A 418 22.32 -11.60 -15.99
C ASP A 418 21.37 -11.34 -17.16
N ALA A 419 20.06 -11.25 -16.90
CA ALA A 419 19.08 -10.95 -17.94
C ALA A 419 19.28 -9.55 -18.53
N ILE A 420 19.51 -8.53 -17.70
CA ILE A 420 19.78 -7.15 -18.13
C ILE A 420 21.06 -7.10 -18.97
N LEU A 421 22.14 -7.74 -18.52
CA LEU A 421 23.42 -7.78 -19.25
C LEU A 421 23.31 -8.44 -20.64
N ASN A 422 22.39 -9.40 -20.79
CA ASN A 422 22.20 -10.15 -22.03
C ASN A 422 21.10 -9.58 -22.94
N CYS A 423 20.29 -8.64 -22.45
CA CYS A 423 19.15 -8.06 -23.17
C CYS A 423 19.66 -7.00 -24.15
N LYS A 424 19.28 -7.11 -25.42
CA LYS A 424 19.60 -6.12 -26.46
C LYS A 424 18.46 -5.11 -26.65
N GLU A 425 18.72 -4.09 -27.47
CA GLU A 425 17.77 -3.01 -27.75
C GLU A 425 16.43 -3.49 -28.34
N ASP A 426 16.42 -4.60 -29.09
CA ASP A 426 15.23 -5.20 -29.70
C ASP A 426 14.65 -6.39 -28.89
N ASP A 427 15.17 -6.63 -27.69
CA ASP A 427 14.71 -7.68 -26.78
C ASP A 427 13.73 -7.11 -25.74
N ILE A 428 13.03 -7.97 -25.01
CA ILE A 428 12.20 -7.57 -23.86
C ILE A 428 12.42 -8.46 -22.64
N LEU A 429 12.65 -7.82 -21.48
CA LEU A 429 12.73 -8.48 -20.19
C LEU A 429 11.35 -8.57 -19.52
N ILE A 430 10.96 -9.76 -19.09
CA ILE A 430 9.71 -9.99 -18.34
C ILE A 430 10.08 -10.50 -16.96
N TYR A 431 9.98 -9.63 -15.97
CA TYR A 431 10.32 -9.95 -14.59
C TYR A 431 9.10 -10.44 -13.80
N GLN A 432 9.27 -11.58 -13.15
CA GLN A 432 8.41 -12.06 -12.07
C GLN A 432 9.21 -12.06 -10.77
N ASN A 433 8.53 -11.90 -9.63
CA ASN A 433 9.17 -11.95 -8.33
C ASN A 433 9.91 -13.30 -8.10
N GLU A 434 11.06 -13.30 -7.43
CA GLU A 434 11.85 -14.51 -7.20
C GLU A 434 11.47 -15.30 -5.94
N PHE A 435 10.77 -14.69 -4.98
CA PHE A 435 10.68 -15.22 -3.62
C PHE A 435 9.53 -16.21 -3.37
N HIS A 436 9.25 -17.07 -4.34
CA HIS A 436 8.23 -18.09 -4.18
C HIS A 436 8.70 -19.25 -3.28
N SER A 437 8.36 -19.17 -1.99
CA SER A 437 8.76 -20.14 -0.95
C SER A 437 8.42 -21.60 -1.31
N GLY A 438 7.29 -21.84 -1.97
CA GLY A 438 6.87 -23.16 -2.41
C GLY A 438 7.80 -23.77 -3.47
N MET A 439 8.36 -22.96 -4.37
CA MET A 439 9.31 -23.42 -5.39
C MET A 439 10.65 -23.72 -4.74
N LYS A 440 11.14 -22.81 -3.89
CA LYS A 440 12.37 -23.00 -3.13
C LYS A 440 12.33 -24.28 -2.29
N ALA A 441 11.22 -24.52 -1.58
CA ALA A 441 11.01 -25.74 -0.79
C ALA A 441 10.89 -27.00 -1.65
N THR A 442 10.51 -26.87 -2.93
CA THR A 442 10.47 -28.00 -3.87
C THR A 442 11.85 -28.31 -4.42
N SER A 443 12.59 -27.28 -4.86
CA SER A 443 13.99 -27.37 -5.29
C SER A 443 14.85 -28.07 -4.23
N ASN A 444 14.78 -27.61 -2.98
CA ASN A 444 15.55 -28.19 -1.87
C ASN A 444 15.14 -29.65 -1.57
N ALA A 445 13.86 -29.98 -1.71
CA ALA A 445 13.38 -31.34 -1.48
C ALA A 445 13.83 -32.29 -2.61
N LEU A 446 13.78 -31.85 -3.87
CA LEU A 446 14.28 -32.64 -5.00
C LEU A 446 15.78 -32.95 -4.85
N GLN A 447 16.59 -31.95 -4.48
CA GLN A 447 18.02 -32.15 -4.21
C GLN A 447 18.29 -33.15 -3.08
N ARG A 448 17.40 -33.23 -2.09
CA ARG A 448 17.55 -34.15 -0.96
C ARG A 448 17.12 -35.57 -1.28
N PHE A 449 16.05 -35.74 -2.05
CA PHE A 449 15.35 -37.03 -2.18
C PHE A 449 15.59 -37.74 -3.51
N LEU A 450 16.07 -37.05 -4.54
CA LEU A 450 16.56 -37.70 -5.75
C LEU A 450 17.96 -38.28 -5.51
N LEU A 451 18.19 -39.48 -6.03
CA LEU A 451 19.50 -40.13 -6.01
C LEU A 451 20.42 -39.58 -7.10
N ASP A 452 19.83 -39.06 -8.18
CA ASP A 452 20.54 -38.48 -9.31
C ASP A 452 20.61 -36.96 -9.20
N ASP A 453 21.81 -36.40 -9.43
CA ASP A 453 22.00 -34.97 -9.61
C ASP A 453 21.88 -34.62 -11.10
N PHE A 454 20.94 -33.74 -11.44
CA PHE A 454 20.70 -33.29 -12.81
C PHE A 454 21.41 -31.96 -13.13
N GLY A 455 22.42 -31.60 -12.34
CA GLY A 455 23.23 -30.39 -12.50
C GLY A 455 22.80 -29.29 -11.53
N SER A 456 22.46 -29.67 -10.30
CA SER A 456 22.21 -28.73 -9.22
C SER A 456 23.45 -27.88 -8.95
N GLN A 457 23.22 -26.63 -8.58
CA GLN A 457 24.27 -25.65 -8.30
C GLN A 457 23.79 -24.77 -7.14
N GLU A 458 24.74 -24.19 -6.44
CA GLU A 458 24.46 -23.26 -5.35
C GLU A 458 23.82 -21.97 -5.91
N ARG A 459 22.85 -21.42 -5.17
CA ARG A 459 22.18 -20.18 -5.56
C ARG A 459 23.07 -18.99 -5.22
N THR A 460 23.30 -18.11 -6.18
CA THR A 460 23.91 -16.80 -5.94
C THR A 460 22.88 -15.82 -5.36
N LYS A 461 23.32 -14.86 -4.54
CA LYS A 461 22.46 -13.79 -4.04
C LYS A 461 22.31 -12.69 -5.10
N THR A 462 21.09 -12.23 -5.34
CA THR A 462 20.86 -11.08 -6.22
C THR A 462 20.98 -9.79 -5.42
N LYS A 463 21.76 -8.83 -5.93
CA LYS A 463 21.88 -7.50 -5.34
C LYS A 463 20.88 -6.54 -5.98
N TYR A 464 19.61 -6.62 -5.57
CA TYR A 464 18.55 -5.77 -6.15
C TYR A 464 18.77 -4.27 -5.94
N ALA A 465 19.52 -3.88 -4.91
CA ALA A 465 19.92 -2.50 -4.70
C ALA A 465 20.77 -1.91 -5.86
N GLU A 466 21.47 -2.75 -6.62
CA GLU A 466 22.35 -2.35 -7.73
C GLU A 466 21.66 -2.49 -9.10
N ILE A 467 20.40 -2.95 -9.13
CA ILE A 467 19.68 -3.22 -10.38
C ILE A 467 18.93 -1.98 -10.85
N ASP A 468 19.11 -1.67 -12.13
CA ASP A 468 18.40 -0.62 -12.84
C ASP A 468 17.78 -1.18 -14.12
N GLU A 469 16.52 -1.59 -14.00
CA GLU A 469 15.77 -2.18 -15.11
C GLU A 469 15.46 -1.20 -16.25
N GLU A 470 15.56 0.11 -16.01
CA GLU A 470 15.28 1.12 -17.03
C GLU A 470 16.33 1.13 -18.17
N GLN A 471 17.46 0.43 -17.98
CA GLN A 471 18.51 0.24 -18.99
C GLN A 471 18.07 -0.64 -20.16
N VAL A 472 16.99 -1.40 -20.00
CA VAL A 472 16.49 -2.35 -21.00
C VAL A 472 15.00 -2.19 -21.18
N ASN A 473 14.45 -2.73 -22.27
CA ASN A 473 13.00 -2.84 -22.41
C ASN A 473 12.47 -3.85 -21.40
N TYR A 474 11.51 -3.47 -20.56
CA TYR A 474 11.00 -4.37 -19.52
C TYR A 474 9.48 -4.34 -19.33
N MET A 475 8.97 -5.45 -18.80
CA MET A 475 7.68 -5.57 -18.12
C MET A 475 7.91 -6.26 -16.77
N ALA A 476 7.70 -5.52 -15.67
CA ALA A 476 7.83 -6.04 -14.32
C ALA A 476 6.45 -6.24 -13.68
N LEU A 477 6.18 -7.47 -13.24
CA LEU A 477 4.92 -7.81 -12.58
C LEU A 477 5.10 -7.70 -11.06
N SER A 478 4.24 -6.91 -10.41
CA SER A 478 4.33 -6.66 -8.96
C SER A 478 2.94 -6.57 -8.32
N GLN A 479 2.88 -6.76 -6.99
CA GLN A 479 1.71 -6.46 -6.18
C GLN A 479 1.81 -5.09 -5.49
N HIS A 480 2.90 -4.37 -5.70
CA HIS A 480 3.11 -3.06 -5.11
C HIS A 480 2.52 -1.96 -6.02
N GLY A 481 1.47 -1.28 -5.57
CA GLY A 481 0.81 -0.22 -6.34
C GLY A 481 1.61 1.08 -6.50
N PHE A 482 2.71 1.24 -5.77
CA PHE A 482 3.49 2.48 -5.72
C PHE A 482 4.97 2.26 -6.04
N MET A 483 5.26 1.54 -7.12
CA MET A 483 6.64 1.22 -7.49
C MET A 483 7.46 2.44 -7.94
N GLY A 484 6.84 3.56 -8.30
CA GLY A 484 7.58 4.70 -8.88
C GLY A 484 8.11 4.44 -10.30
N ARG A 485 7.57 3.41 -10.98
CA ARG A 485 7.73 3.17 -12.41
C ARG A 485 6.47 3.59 -13.14
N ARG A 486 6.44 3.48 -14.47
CA ARG A 486 5.23 3.71 -15.27
C ARG A 486 4.28 2.52 -15.21
N GLU A 487 3.10 2.71 -14.60
CA GLU A 487 2.03 1.69 -14.61
C GLU A 487 1.48 1.57 -16.04
N VAL A 488 1.49 0.36 -16.59
CA VAL A 488 0.95 0.10 -17.93
C VAL A 488 -0.25 -0.84 -17.93
N PHE A 489 -0.44 -1.62 -16.85
CA PHE A 489 -1.61 -2.47 -16.69
C PHE A 489 -1.89 -2.76 -15.22
N LYS A 490 -3.17 -2.89 -14.87
CA LYS A 490 -3.63 -3.31 -13.55
C LYS A 490 -4.80 -4.27 -13.66
N ASP A 491 -4.73 -5.36 -12.90
CA ASP A 491 -5.84 -6.28 -12.68
C ASP A 491 -5.86 -6.72 -11.22
N GLN A 492 -6.94 -6.35 -10.51
CA GLN A 492 -7.08 -6.53 -9.07
C GLN A 492 -5.88 -5.94 -8.29
N ARG A 493 -5.10 -6.80 -7.63
CA ARG A 493 -3.91 -6.45 -6.82
C ARG A 493 -2.59 -6.67 -7.58
N THR A 494 -2.63 -6.96 -8.87
CA THR A 494 -1.43 -7.18 -9.67
C THR A 494 -1.28 -6.08 -10.71
N TYR A 495 -0.09 -5.51 -10.74
CA TYR A 495 0.33 -4.39 -11.58
C TYR A 495 1.40 -4.88 -12.56
N ILE A 496 1.42 -4.27 -13.75
CA ILE A 496 2.55 -4.34 -14.68
C ILE A 496 3.13 -2.95 -14.81
N TRP A 497 4.44 -2.87 -14.59
CA TRP A 497 5.26 -1.67 -14.75
C TRP A 497 6.16 -1.84 -15.97
N SER A 498 6.29 -0.82 -16.84
CA SER A 498 7.04 -0.97 -18.09
C SER A 498 7.44 0.36 -18.75
N ASN A 499 8.64 0.37 -19.36
CA ASN A 499 9.16 1.47 -20.20
C ASN A 499 8.90 1.32 -21.72
N VAL A 500 8.28 0.23 -22.19
CA VAL A 500 7.97 0.02 -23.62
C VAL A 500 6.50 0.07 -24.02
N VAL A 501 5.59 0.19 -23.05
CA VAL A 501 4.14 0.27 -23.33
C VAL A 501 3.60 1.66 -22.98
N GLU A 502 2.91 2.31 -23.91
CA GLU A 502 2.16 3.52 -23.62
C GLU A 502 1.09 3.24 -22.55
N SER A 503 0.81 4.21 -21.69
CA SER A 503 -0.22 4.09 -20.64
C SER A 503 -1.56 3.65 -21.26
N GLY A 504 -1.99 2.41 -21.05
CA GLY A 504 -3.11 1.86 -21.83
C GLY A 504 -3.91 0.76 -21.13
N ASP A 505 -5.22 1.00 -21.01
CA ASP A 505 -6.25 0.12 -20.44
C ASP A 505 -5.99 -0.38 -19.01
N SER A 506 -6.10 0.54 -18.04
CA SER A 506 -6.47 0.18 -16.68
C SER A 506 -7.82 -0.54 -16.70
N SER A 507 -7.78 -1.87 -16.70
CA SER A 507 -8.95 -2.72 -16.94
C SER A 507 -10.05 -2.64 -15.86
N PHE A 508 -9.83 -1.85 -14.81
CA PHE A 508 -10.86 -1.36 -13.89
C PHE A 508 -12.00 -0.59 -14.57
N ASN A 509 -11.82 -0.15 -15.82
CA ASN A 509 -12.81 0.67 -16.52
C ASN A 509 -13.96 -0.13 -17.19
N LYS A 510 -13.89 -1.46 -17.30
CA LYS A 510 -15.06 -2.25 -17.73
C LYS A 510 -15.92 -2.60 -16.54
N ARG A 511 -16.75 -1.65 -16.11
CA ARG A 511 -17.65 -1.80 -14.96
C ARG A 511 -18.76 -2.79 -15.27
N THR A 512 -18.89 -3.82 -14.43
CA THR A 512 -20.07 -4.68 -14.44
C THR A 512 -21.27 -3.86 -13.99
N ILE A 513 -22.27 -3.74 -14.84
CA ILE A 513 -23.50 -2.99 -14.54
C ILE A 513 -24.54 -3.99 -14.04
N VAL A 514 -25.16 -3.70 -12.91
CA VAL A 514 -26.27 -4.50 -12.37
C VAL A 514 -27.55 -3.66 -12.49
N PRO A 515 -28.58 -4.13 -13.23
CA PRO A 515 -29.87 -3.45 -13.26
C PRO A 515 -30.44 -3.29 -11.86
N LEU A 516 -31.00 -2.11 -11.58
CA LEU A 516 -31.65 -1.85 -10.29
C LEU A 516 -32.88 -2.74 -10.10
N LYS A 517 -32.97 -3.38 -8.94
CA LYS A 517 -34.16 -4.11 -8.48
C LYS A 517 -35.29 -3.20 -7.96
N TYR A 518 -35.02 -1.90 -7.84
CA TYR A 518 -35.91 -0.91 -7.24
C TYR A 518 -36.70 -0.16 -8.31
N LYS A 519 -37.96 0.18 -8.01
CA LYS A 519 -38.84 0.94 -8.93
C LYS A 519 -38.41 2.41 -8.97
N ARG A 520 -38.27 2.99 -10.16
CA ARG A 520 -38.08 4.43 -10.37
C ARG A 520 -39.30 5.20 -9.87
N LEU A 521 -39.09 6.42 -9.34
CA LEU A 521 -40.18 7.36 -9.02
C LEU A 521 -41.09 7.58 -10.26
N PRO A 522 -42.41 7.33 -10.14
CA PRO A 522 -43.38 7.61 -11.20
C PRO A 522 -43.51 9.11 -11.48
N ASP A 523 -43.60 9.52 -12.75
CA ASP A 523 -43.65 10.94 -13.12
C ASP A 523 -44.90 11.67 -12.58
N ASP A 524 -45.96 10.92 -12.30
CA ASP A 524 -47.21 11.39 -11.71
C ASP A 524 -47.18 11.43 -10.16
N TYR A 525 -46.09 10.98 -9.52
CA TYR A 525 -45.98 10.89 -8.06
C TYR A 525 -46.32 12.22 -7.35
N MET A 526 -47.24 12.15 -6.40
CA MET A 526 -47.68 13.27 -5.58
C MET A 526 -46.92 13.28 -4.25
N LEU A 527 -46.01 14.24 -4.08
CA LEU A 527 -45.31 14.42 -2.81
C LEU A 527 -46.23 15.05 -1.77
N THR A 528 -46.33 14.43 -0.61
CA THR A 528 -47.15 14.92 0.52
C THR A 528 -46.33 14.91 1.81
N ASP A 529 -46.87 15.54 2.85
CA ASP A 529 -46.28 15.49 4.21
C ASP A 529 -46.32 14.09 4.85
N LYS A 530 -47.06 13.15 4.25
CA LYS A 530 -47.13 11.73 4.65
C LYS A 530 -46.15 10.83 3.90
N SER A 531 -45.52 11.33 2.84
CA SER A 531 -44.47 10.62 2.12
C SER A 531 -43.30 10.31 3.08
N LYS A 532 -42.42 9.36 2.73
CA LYS A 532 -41.23 9.03 3.53
C LYS A 532 -39.95 9.19 2.73
N LEU A 533 -39.03 10.00 3.25
CA LEU A 533 -37.68 10.13 2.71
C LEU A 533 -36.77 9.10 3.37
N ARG A 534 -36.10 8.25 2.58
CA ARG A 534 -35.16 7.26 3.11
C ARG A 534 -33.96 7.05 2.19
N PHE A 535 -32.89 6.51 2.74
CA PHE A 535 -31.72 6.07 2.00
C PHE A 535 -31.45 4.60 2.25
N VAL A 536 -30.89 3.92 1.26
CA VAL A 536 -30.48 2.51 1.36
C VAL A 536 -29.09 2.36 0.78
N ARG A 537 -28.28 1.55 1.44
CA ARG A 537 -26.95 1.18 0.98
C ARG A 537 -27.01 0.47 -0.37
N ALA A 538 -26.12 0.85 -1.29
CA ALA A 538 -26.05 0.28 -2.62
C ALA A 538 -24.63 -0.15 -3.00
N SER A 539 -24.53 -1.05 -3.95
CA SER A 539 -23.27 -1.39 -4.61
C SER A 539 -22.90 -0.34 -5.65
N MET A 540 -21.60 -0.26 -5.96
CA MET A 540 -21.09 0.60 -7.03
C MET A 540 -21.76 0.30 -8.38
N ALA A 541 -22.04 -0.98 -8.66
CA ALA A 541 -22.67 -1.42 -9.91
C ALA A 541 -24.12 -0.92 -10.07
N GLU A 542 -24.89 -0.86 -8.98
CA GLU A 542 -26.25 -0.32 -8.97
C GLU A 542 -26.27 1.19 -9.20
N ILE A 543 -25.30 1.92 -8.63
CA ILE A 543 -25.15 3.36 -8.84
C ILE A 543 -24.74 3.66 -10.28
N ASP A 544 -23.81 2.89 -10.84
CA ASP A 544 -23.34 3.11 -12.21
C ASP A 544 -24.42 2.84 -13.26
N TYR A 545 -25.34 1.90 -13.01
CA TYR A 545 -26.54 1.74 -13.83
C TYR A 545 -27.33 3.06 -13.94
N LEU A 546 -27.56 3.75 -12.83
CA LEU A 546 -28.23 5.06 -12.85
C LEU A 546 -27.39 6.15 -13.50
N ARG A 547 -26.08 6.19 -13.22
CA ARG A 547 -25.19 7.21 -13.78
C ARG A 547 -25.13 7.14 -15.30
N MET A 548 -25.18 5.96 -15.88
CA MET A 548 -25.22 5.78 -17.33
C MET A 548 -26.51 6.30 -17.98
N ILE A 549 -27.61 6.34 -17.23
CA ILE A 549 -28.91 6.82 -17.71
C ILE A 549 -29.04 8.34 -17.51
N TYR A 550 -28.66 8.84 -16.32
CA TYR A 550 -29.03 10.19 -15.87
C TYR A 550 -27.87 11.19 -15.80
N LEU A 551 -26.61 10.77 -15.88
CA LEU A 551 -25.49 11.72 -16.02
C LEU A 551 -25.18 12.00 -17.49
N LYS A 552 -24.63 13.19 -17.74
CA LYS A 552 -24.22 13.62 -19.08
C LYS A 552 -23.20 12.63 -19.67
N LYS A 553 -23.41 12.25 -20.94
CA LYS A 553 -22.47 11.43 -21.71
C LYS A 553 -21.08 12.09 -21.73
N GLY A 554 -20.03 11.31 -21.47
CA GLY A 554 -18.64 11.79 -21.45
C GLY A 554 -18.07 12.17 -20.07
N ILE A 555 -18.84 12.04 -18.98
CA ILE A 555 -18.30 12.18 -17.62
C ILE A 555 -17.47 10.95 -17.25
N LEU A 556 -16.20 11.15 -16.90
CA LEU A 556 -15.37 10.11 -16.28
C LEU A 556 -15.98 9.70 -14.93
N LEU A 557 -16.50 8.48 -14.86
CA LEU A 557 -17.15 7.99 -13.65
C LEU A 557 -16.07 7.65 -12.61
N GLY A 558 -16.00 8.37 -11.49
CA GLY A 558 -15.21 7.93 -10.32
C GLY A 558 -15.87 6.77 -9.57
N SER A 559 -15.09 5.99 -8.82
CA SER A 559 -15.59 5.00 -7.83
C SER A 559 -15.68 5.63 -6.44
N ALA A 560 -16.48 5.06 -5.55
CA ALA A 560 -16.44 5.42 -4.13
C ALA A 560 -16.79 4.20 -3.25
N PRO A 561 -16.17 4.07 -2.06
CA PRO A 561 -16.42 3.03 -1.07
C PRO A 561 -17.83 3.08 -0.53
N PHE A 562 -18.45 4.26 -0.45
CA PHE A 562 -19.77 4.43 0.13
C PHE A 562 -20.79 4.94 -0.87
N CYS A 563 -21.85 4.16 -1.08
CA CYS A 563 -22.84 4.36 -2.14
C CYS A 563 -24.25 4.19 -1.57
N TYR A 564 -25.14 5.12 -1.89
CA TYR A 564 -26.51 5.15 -1.37
C TYR A 564 -27.51 5.51 -2.45
N LEU A 565 -28.64 4.80 -2.44
CA LEU A 565 -29.83 5.12 -3.21
C LEU A 565 -30.81 5.87 -2.30
N TRP A 566 -31.43 6.91 -2.84
CA TRP A 566 -32.41 7.74 -2.15
C TRP A 566 -33.81 7.44 -2.66
N PHE A 567 -34.75 7.35 -1.73
CA PHE A 567 -36.13 6.95 -1.98
C PHE A 567 -37.13 7.93 -1.42
N LEU A 568 -38.23 8.07 -2.15
CA LEU A 568 -39.50 8.60 -1.68
C LEU A 568 -40.47 7.42 -1.63
N ASP A 569 -40.95 7.11 -0.44
CA ASP A 569 -41.67 5.87 -0.14
C ASP A 569 -40.89 4.65 -0.64
N ASP A 570 -41.42 3.92 -1.63
CA ASP A 570 -40.81 2.74 -2.22
C ASP A 570 -40.10 2.95 -3.55
N TYR A 571 -39.94 4.22 -3.94
CA TYR A 571 -39.43 4.57 -5.26
C TYR A 571 -38.07 5.27 -5.20
N VAL A 572 -37.11 4.78 -5.98
CA VAL A 572 -35.79 5.40 -6.11
C VAL A 572 -35.89 6.69 -6.92
N PHE A 573 -35.34 7.77 -6.39
CA PHE A 573 -35.33 9.08 -7.05
C PHE A 573 -33.93 9.67 -7.22
N GLY A 574 -32.92 9.11 -6.57
CA GLY A 574 -31.55 9.61 -6.71
C GLY A 574 -30.52 8.74 -6.02
N ALA A 575 -29.28 9.21 -6.08
CA ALA A 575 -28.17 8.50 -5.49
C ALA A 575 -27.06 9.48 -5.04
N CYS A 576 -26.31 9.08 -4.02
CA CYS A 576 -25.10 9.78 -3.61
C CYS A 576 -23.97 8.81 -3.30
N MET A 577 -22.75 9.34 -3.37
CA MET A 577 -21.52 8.60 -3.18
C MET A 577 -20.55 9.38 -2.30
N PHE A 578 -19.93 8.68 -1.38
CA PHE A 578 -19.01 9.19 -0.37
C PHE A 578 -17.69 8.43 -0.44
N ASP A 579 -16.59 9.18 -0.47
CA ASP A 579 -15.24 8.64 -0.63
C ASP A 579 -14.39 8.77 0.62
N PHE A 580 -13.38 7.91 0.73
CA PHE A 580 -12.29 8.13 1.67
C PHE A 580 -11.40 9.24 1.08
N LEU A 581 -11.20 10.30 1.86
CA LEU A 581 -10.32 11.47 1.65
C LEU A 581 -10.70 12.54 0.60
N LYS A 582 -10.77 13.80 1.08
CA LYS A 582 -9.59 14.65 1.32
C LYS A 582 -9.66 15.26 2.74
N VAL A 583 -9.28 14.47 3.73
CA VAL A 583 -9.03 14.90 5.11
C VAL A 583 -8.05 16.09 5.16
N SER A 584 -7.16 16.15 4.17
CA SER A 584 -6.12 17.16 4.00
C SER A 584 -6.57 18.61 3.80
N LYS A 585 -7.84 18.87 3.46
CA LYS A 585 -8.33 20.23 3.16
C LYS A 585 -9.38 20.75 4.13
N TYR A 586 -10.11 19.85 4.81
CA TYR A 586 -11.31 20.21 5.57
C TYR A 586 -11.35 19.67 6.99
N GLY A 587 -10.30 18.98 7.46
CA GLY A 587 -10.23 18.39 8.81
C GLY A 587 -10.37 16.87 8.82
N MET A 588 -9.96 16.25 9.94
CA MET A 588 -10.00 14.78 10.16
C MET A 588 -11.43 14.24 10.37
N ASP A 589 -12.40 15.11 10.63
CA ASP A 589 -13.83 14.84 10.80
C ASP A 589 -14.65 15.15 9.52
N ALA A 590 -13.98 15.41 8.39
CA ALA A 590 -14.63 15.76 7.13
C ALA A 590 -14.72 14.58 6.16
N VAL A 591 -15.90 14.37 5.58
CA VAL A 591 -16.14 13.39 4.51
C VAL A 591 -16.41 14.06 3.16
N TRP A 592 -16.05 13.37 2.07
CA TRP A 592 -16.19 13.90 0.72
C TRP A 592 -17.37 13.28 -0.02
N MET A 593 -18.39 14.07 -0.31
CA MET A 593 -19.48 13.70 -1.21
C MET A 593 -19.00 13.84 -2.66
N LYS A 594 -18.60 12.72 -3.26
CA LYS A 594 -17.97 12.63 -4.59
C LYS A 594 -18.95 12.80 -5.73
N SER A 595 -20.17 12.32 -5.54
CA SER A 595 -21.22 12.38 -6.54
C SER A 595 -22.57 12.41 -5.85
N ASP A 596 -23.47 13.21 -6.39
CA ASP A 596 -24.87 13.24 -5.98
C ASP A 596 -25.72 13.69 -7.16
N PHE A 597 -26.73 12.90 -7.48
CA PHE A 597 -27.59 13.14 -8.63
C PHE A 597 -28.98 12.56 -8.38
N VAL A 598 -29.94 13.06 -9.13
CA VAL A 598 -31.32 12.57 -9.12
C VAL A 598 -31.68 12.11 -10.52
N ILE A 599 -32.71 11.27 -10.61
CA ILE A 599 -33.31 10.92 -11.90
C ILE A 599 -33.90 12.18 -12.54
N ASP A 600 -34.11 12.14 -13.85
CA ASP A 600 -34.93 13.15 -14.50
C ASP A 600 -36.40 12.94 -14.11
N HIS A 601 -37.07 14.00 -13.63
CA HIS A 601 -38.40 13.92 -13.03
C HIS A 601 -39.12 15.28 -13.00
N PRO A 602 -40.46 15.33 -13.19
CA PRO A 602 -41.24 16.59 -13.16
C PRO A 602 -41.25 17.32 -11.81
N LEU A 603 -41.06 16.59 -10.71
CA LEU A 603 -41.05 17.15 -9.35
C LEU A 603 -39.96 18.23 -9.19
N PRO A 604 -40.31 19.47 -8.83
CA PRO A 604 -39.36 20.56 -8.76
C PRO A 604 -38.37 20.37 -7.60
N LYS A 605 -37.14 20.84 -7.80
CA LYS A 605 -36.07 20.86 -6.78
C LYS A 605 -35.74 19.49 -6.14
N LEU A 606 -36.02 18.38 -6.81
CA LEU A 606 -35.71 17.03 -6.31
C LEU A 606 -34.24 16.84 -5.89
N SER A 607 -33.31 17.44 -6.65
CA SER A 607 -31.87 17.44 -6.30
C SER A 607 -31.55 18.16 -4.99
N ARG A 608 -32.41 19.11 -4.58
CA ARG A 608 -32.30 19.89 -3.34
C ARG A 608 -32.80 19.09 -2.16
N LEU A 609 -33.88 18.32 -2.33
CA LEU A 609 -34.36 17.37 -1.32
C LEU A 609 -33.27 16.34 -0.96
N LEU A 610 -32.60 15.77 -1.96
CA LEU A 610 -31.50 14.83 -1.75
C LEU A 610 -30.39 15.43 -0.87
N ILE A 611 -29.88 16.62 -1.22
CA ILE A 611 -28.77 17.23 -0.46
C ILE A 611 -29.21 17.74 0.92
N MET A 612 -30.50 18.02 1.13
CA MET A 612 -31.03 18.30 2.46
C MET A 612 -31.04 17.02 3.30
N GLY A 613 -31.49 15.90 2.73
CA GLY A 613 -31.45 14.59 3.39
C GLY A 613 -30.04 14.13 3.73
N VAL A 614 -29.04 14.41 2.87
CA VAL A 614 -27.62 14.14 3.18
C VAL A 614 -27.13 14.85 4.44
N LEU A 615 -27.78 15.95 4.85
CA LEU A 615 -27.45 16.72 6.06
C LEU A 615 -28.34 16.35 7.26
N SER A 616 -29.06 15.21 7.20
CA SER A 616 -29.89 14.75 8.32
C SER A 616 -29.07 14.08 9.41
N SER A 617 -29.63 14.00 10.62
CA SER A 617 -29.02 13.29 11.75
C SER A 617 -28.84 11.80 11.45
N GLU A 618 -29.82 11.15 10.82
CA GLU A 618 -29.78 9.72 10.49
C GLU A 618 -28.70 9.41 9.44
N PHE A 619 -28.51 10.31 8.47
CA PHE A 619 -27.45 10.14 7.49
C PHE A 619 -26.07 10.40 8.09
N LYS A 620 -25.94 11.36 9.02
CA LYS A 620 -24.73 11.54 9.83
C LYS A 620 -24.41 10.27 10.61
N ASP A 621 -25.38 9.68 11.32
CA ASP A 621 -25.16 8.45 12.10
C ASP A 621 -24.69 7.28 11.22
N GLU A 622 -25.25 7.14 10.02
CA GLU A 622 -24.77 6.14 9.04
C GLU A 622 -23.32 6.45 8.61
N LEU A 623 -22.96 7.71 8.36
CA LEU A 623 -21.58 8.07 8.04
C LEU A 623 -20.64 7.79 9.21
N ASP A 624 -21.02 8.11 10.44
CA ASP A 624 -20.22 7.87 11.64
C ASP A 624 -19.90 6.38 11.80
N ILE A 625 -20.91 5.52 11.60
CA ILE A 625 -20.76 4.06 11.64
C ILE A 625 -19.79 3.58 10.55
N ARG A 626 -19.92 4.09 9.34
CA ARG A 626 -19.14 3.63 8.18
C ARG A 626 -17.69 4.07 8.22
N TYR A 627 -17.48 5.30 8.62
CA TYR A 627 -16.16 5.90 8.70
C TYR A 627 -15.47 5.66 10.06
N LYS A 628 -16.19 5.08 11.04
CA LYS A 628 -15.70 4.73 12.38
C LYS A 628 -15.13 5.93 13.15
N HIS A 629 -15.63 7.13 12.87
CA HIS A 629 -15.32 8.37 13.57
C HIS A 629 -16.51 9.32 13.48
N GLU A 630 -16.54 10.35 14.32
CA GLU A 630 -17.57 11.38 14.27
C GLU A 630 -17.39 12.26 13.04
N CYS A 631 -18.34 12.22 12.12
CA CYS A 631 -18.40 13.04 10.91
C CYS A 631 -18.94 14.43 11.28
N GLY A 632 -18.07 15.43 11.33
CA GLY A 632 -18.42 16.82 11.60
C GLY A 632 -18.83 17.59 10.35
N VAL A 633 -18.16 17.35 9.21
CA VAL A 633 -18.32 18.17 8.00
C VAL A 633 -18.52 17.32 6.74
N ILE A 634 -19.47 17.71 5.88
CA ILE A 634 -19.63 17.18 4.53
C ILE A 634 -19.12 18.20 3.52
N ALA A 635 -18.13 17.82 2.73
CA ALA A 635 -17.54 18.63 1.67
C ALA A 635 -17.85 18.08 0.27
N THR A 636 -17.98 18.96 -0.71
CA THR A 636 -18.18 18.58 -2.12
C THR A 636 -17.65 19.65 -3.08
N SER A 637 -17.63 19.34 -4.37
CA SER A 637 -17.33 20.30 -5.42
C SER A 637 -18.21 20.18 -6.64
N VAL A 638 -18.39 21.29 -7.32
CA VAL A 638 -19.18 21.38 -8.56
C VAL A 638 -18.31 21.99 -9.65
N PHE A 639 -18.23 21.32 -10.80
CA PHE A 639 -17.58 21.88 -11.98
C PHE A 639 -18.53 22.84 -12.69
N THR A 640 -18.23 24.14 -12.62
CA THR A 640 -19.03 25.20 -13.24
C THR A 640 -18.24 26.50 -13.27
N ASP A 641 -18.42 27.28 -14.35
CA ASP A 641 -17.93 28.66 -14.43
C ASP A 641 -18.91 29.68 -13.81
N LYS A 642 -20.08 29.22 -13.35
CA LYS A 642 -21.06 30.09 -12.68
C LYS A 642 -20.57 30.48 -11.29
N PRO A 643 -20.93 31.66 -10.77
CA PRO A 643 -20.45 32.13 -9.46
C PRO A 643 -21.02 31.34 -8.28
N VAL A 644 -22.13 30.62 -8.49
CA VAL A 644 -22.79 29.73 -7.52
C VAL A 644 -23.52 28.59 -8.23
N SER A 645 -23.59 27.41 -7.60
CA SER A 645 -24.46 26.32 -8.01
C SER A 645 -25.86 26.46 -7.40
N MET A 646 -26.89 26.47 -8.25
CA MET A 646 -28.29 26.57 -7.83
C MET A 646 -28.76 25.41 -6.95
N LYS A 647 -28.08 24.25 -7.06
CA LYS A 647 -28.35 23.07 -6.24
C LYS A 647 -27.92 23.32 -4.79
N TYR A 648 -26.68 23.75 -4.57
CA TYR A 648 -26.09 23.86 -3.23
C TYR A 648 -26.33 25.20 -2.54
N ARG A 649 -26.56 26.29 -3.30
CA ARG A 649 -26.79 27.63 -2.74
C ARG A 649 -27.89 27.59 -1.68
N GLY A 650 -27.58 28.02 -0.46
CA GLY A 650 -28.51 28.11 0.67
C GLY A 650 -28.79 26.77 1.38
N VAL A 651 -28.17 25.67 0.95
CA VAL A 651 -28.15 24.40 1.68
C VAL A 651 -26.74 24.13 2.22
N PHE A 652 -25.73 24.30 1.37
CA PHE A 652 -24.32 24.28 1.74
C PHE A 652 -23.72 25.69 1.73
N LYS A 653 -22.66 25.88 2.52
CA LYS A 653 -21.84 27.11 2.54
C LYS A 653 -20.82 27.03 1.40
N LEU A 654 -20.71 28.07 0.59
CA LEU A 654 -19.67 28.14 -0.44
C LEU A 654 -18.34 28.44 0.26
N HIS A 655 -17.39 27.51 0.17
CA HIS A 655 -16.10 27.59 0.85
C HIS A 655 -15.04 28.26 -0.02
N GLU A 656 -14.94 27.87 -1.29
CA GLU A 656 -13.88 28.35 -2.19
C GLU A 656 -14.34 28.39 -3.65
N ARG A 657 -13.76 29.33 -4.42
CA ARG A 657 -13.93 29.43 -5.87
C ARG A 657 -12.59 29.16 -6.56
N CYS A 658 -12.58 28.21 -7.48
CA CYS A 658 -11.44 27.89 -8.34
C CYS A 658 -11.85 28.08 -9.81
N VAL A 659 -10.88 28.11 -10.72
CA VAL A 659 -11.14 28.16 -12.16
C VAL A 659 -11.96 26.93 -12.57
N GLY A 660 -13.15 27.15 -13.15
CA GLY A 660 -14.08 26.10 -13.58
C GLY A 660 -14.69 25.25 -12.48
N LYS A 661 -14.55 25.62 -11.19
CA LYS A 661 -14.94 24.75 -10.07
C LYS A 661 -15.29 25.53 -8.79
N LEU A 662 -16.32 25.08 -8.09
CA LEU A 662 -16.74 25.60 -6.78
C LEU A 662 -16.62 24.53 -5.70
N HIS A 663 -16.21 24.92 -4.49
CA HIS A 663 -16.15 24.05 -3.31
C HIS A 663 -17.20 24.45 -2.28
N TYR A 664 -17.91 23.46 -1.75
CA TYR A 664 -18.98 23.63 -0.78
C TYR A 664 -18.74 22.77 0.45
N ILE A 665 -19.07 23.30 1.63
CA ILE A 665 -19.01 22.59 2.91
C ILE A 665 -20.29 22.81 3.72
N GLN A 666 -20.62 21.89 4.60
CA GLN A 666 -21.66 22.07 5.61
C GLN A 666 -21.49 21.10 6.78
N ASP A 667 -21.96 21.51 7.95
CA ASP A 667 -21.96 20.70 9.16
C ASP A 667 -22.92 19.50 8.97
N ALA A 668 -22.45 18.28 9.26
CA ALA A 668 -23.26 17.08 9.14
C ALA A 668 -24.37 17.09 10.21
N GLY A 669 -25.55 16.54 9.88
CA GLY A 669 -26.69 16.49 10.82
C GLY A 669 -27.42 17.81 11.07
N ILE A 670 -26.97 18.94 10.50
CA ILE A 670 -27.52 20.27 10.81
C ILE A 670 -28.99 20.48 10.39
N ARG A 671 -29.55 19.58 9.58
CA ARG A 671 -30.94 19.68 9.11
C ARG A 671 -31.95 18.90 9.96
N GLY A 672 -31.51 18.25 11.05
CA GLY A 672 -32.39 17.45 11.89
C GLY A 672 -32.77 16.12 11.24
N ASN A 673 -33.93 15.58 11.60
CA ASN A 673 -34.39 14.27 11.10
C ASN A 673 -34.98 14.34 9.68
N LEU A 674 -35.05 13.19 9.00
CA LEU A 674 -35.53 13.09 7.62
C LEU A 674 -37.01 13.46 7.46
N ASP A 675 -37.86 13.20 8.45
CA ASP A 675 -39.30 13.48 8.40
C ASP A 675 -39.57 15.00 8.41
N ASP A 676 -38.86 15.75 9.25
CA ASP A 676 -39.00 17.20 9.35
C ASP A 676 -38.42 17.89 8.10
N ILE A 677 -37.30 17.38 7.57
CA ILE A 677 -36.73 17.82 6.29
C ILE A 677 -37.77 17.71 5.17
N LEU A 678 -38.49 16.59 5.12
CA LEU A 678 -39.50 16.34 4.09
C LEU A 678 -40.71 17.27 4.26
N LYS A 679 -41.24 17.42 5.47
CA LYS A 679 -42.37 18.33 5.76
C LYS A 679 -42.04 19.77 5.40
N ASP A 680 -40.84 20.24 5.76
CA ASP A 680 -40.36 21.59 5.41
C ASP A 680 -40.20 21.76 3.90
N PHE A 681 -39.73 20.71 3.22
CA PHE A 681 -39.62 20.72 1.76
C PHE A 681 -41.00 20.80 1.09
N VAL A 682 -41.97 19.99 1.53
CA VAL A 682 -43.35 20.00 1.01
C VAL A 682 -44.01 21.35 1.27
N LYS A 683 -43.89 21.90 2.48
CA LYS A 683 -44.44 23.22 2.81
C LYS A 683 -43.89 24.33 1.92
N LYS A 684 -42.62 24.22 1.49
CA LYS A 684 -41.95 25.26 0.72
C LYS A 684 -42.09 25.11 -0.80
N TYR A 685 -42.13 23.87 -1.29
CA TYR A 685 -42.04 23.56 -2.72
C TYR A 685 -43.17 22.66 -3.24
N GLY A 686 -44.07 22.19 -2.37
CA GLY A 686 -45.16 21.27 -2.74
C GLY A 686 -46.15 21.87 -3.74
N ASP A 687 -46.33 23.20 -3.70
CA ASP A 687 -47.20 23.95 -4.61
C ASP A 687 -46.44 24.56 -5.82
N GLU A 688 -45.13 24.32 -5.97
CA GLU A 688 -44.40 24.79 -7.15
C GLU A 688 -44.87 24.03 -8.41
N PRO A 689 -45.09 24.72 -9.54
CA PRO A 689 -45.51 24.07 -10.77
C PRO A 689 -44.48 23.04 -11.22
N ARG A 690 -44.97 21.88 -11.67
CA ARG A 690 -44.14 20.79 -12.21
C ARG A 690 -43.41 21.25 -13.47
N LYS A 691 -42.22 20.72 -13.69
CA LYS A 691 -41.50 20.91 -14.95
C LYS A 691 -42.22 20.16 -16.07
N GLU A 692 -42.42 20.81 -17.20
CA GLU A 692 -42.88 20.17 -18.45
C GLU A 692 -41.86 19.16 -18.98
#